data_AF-A0A177C2U0-F1
#
_entry.id   AF-A0A177C2U0-F1
#
_cell.length_a   1.000
_cell.length_b   1.000
_cell.length_c   1.000
_cell.angle_alpha   90.00
_cell.angle_beta   90.00
_cell.angle_gamma   90.00
#
_symmetry.space_group_name_H-M   'P 1'
#
loop_
_entity.id
_entity.type
_entity.pdbx_description
1 polymer ?
#
loop_
_entity_poly.entity_id
_entity_poly.type
_entity_poly.pdbx_seq_one_letter_code
_entity_poly.pdbx_strand_id
1 'polypeptide(L)'
;MPEGISDTASKTLPKMQYARLGRSGMKVSRIILGGMAFGKPTWEGSPWTLDEEASMEVIKRAWDLGINTWDTADTYSNGESERILGKFIKKHNIPRSKVVIMTKLFNPVMDDDSRPAPADPYSQELVNQMGLSRKHIFDAVDASLERLGTSYIDVLQLHRLDRETEPEEIMRALHDVVSMGKVRYLGGSSMATWEFARLQYTAKMNGWTPFASMQPFYNLLYREEEREMIPFCKAEGVGIIPWSPLARGLLGKPVGATSARNEADSKTKKWFGDANSEIVSRVEELSIKKGVSMASVATAWVLRKGCNPIVGLTSVQRVEQIVEAFEVDLNDEDLNVNFVCDMTELGTVRSEVRRVQCTAVGGSRSSPLPLKRTLESLPPLKSSLEETRSHTRAQIWSNPQIPVLVALDDDPTGTQTCHDIPVLTTWSVEVLAQELANTKAGSGFFILTNSRALHPPAARDLMIEICTNLKAASAKAGRPFEIVLRGDSTLRGHFPLEPEAAEEVLGQSDAWILAPFFLQGGRYTIDNVHYVAEGDVLVPAGETPFAKDATFGYKSSDLRDWVVEKSKGAISRERVQGLSLSDARSGGADAIAAKLMKGAKGTVFIVNAAAEEDMDIIVHGILRASAQGKKFLFRSGAAFVSARLGISPIPPISAEQLALDGTKGGLIIAGSYVPKTTAQLKYLREHSSDKLTTVELDVNKLLESPESREEELQRALATAESELQKPQDVLVMTSRKLITGADERSSLDIGSTVAAVLVAFLTKLKATPRYIIAKGGITSSDMATKGLGMKRAMIVGQAAAGVPLWRCDEPSSKHPGLPYVVFPGNVHLQEQLPVLHSPALTPEAGVVFQVHSLLTADATHNLDVEVASFRAVEGHVAIAVPLPSLHVGPLFRIQVHIVQETRHAFRRPLPACLVRRPRPVLDVLCKHSIRNPVVYPLARRRIVALSNCKMRAPIEPYRQGTTRSQDRNPRMKSLGVVQKRHRLSYRDESRGARFVGRMHVFSSEALKAYPSEGSAPERARKALSCNGEVALVQVACDDGVEVTRQNGCHLSWSGPDVVGGRFARKRLALV
;
A
#
# COMPACT_ATOMS: atom_id res chain seq x y z
N MET A 1 2.29 19.90 46.94
CA MET A 1 3.05 19.11 47.93
C MET A 1 2.05 18.55 48.93
N PRO A 2 1.82 17.24 48.98
CA PRO A 2 1.47 16.54 50.21
C PRO A 2 2.77 16.18 50.93
N GLU A 3 2.85 16.45 52.23
CA GLU A 3 3.95 15.98 53.09
C GLU A 3 3.61 14.60 53.67
N GLY A 4 4.62 13.80 54.07
CA GLY A 4 4.38 12.62 54.89
C GLY A 4 4.94 11.26 54.40
N ILE A 5 6.23 11.17 54.07
CA ILE A 5 7.00 9.94 54.26
C ILE A 5 8.32 10.30 54.94
N SER A 6 8.44 9.98 56.23
CA SER A 6 9.63 10.25 57.05
C SER A 6 10.17 8.96 57.66
N ASP A 7 10.77 8.10 56.83
CA ASP A 7 11.87 7.23 57.30
C ASP A 7 12.70 6.73 56.10
N THR A 8 13.87 7.34 55.89
CA THR A 8 14.81 6.93 54.83
C THR A 8 16.04 6.28 55.43
N ALA A 9 15.88 5.00 55.82
CA ALA A 9 17.00 4.07 55.83
C ALA A 9 17.77 4.20 54.51
N SER A 10 19.11 4.18 54.55
CA SER A 10 19.96 4.58 53.43
C SER A 10 19.73 3.70 52.19
N LYS A 11 18.87 4.18 51.26
CA LYS A 11 18.54 3.49 50.02
C LYS A 11 19.76 3.51 49.10
N THR A 12 20.50 2.41 49.09
CA THR A 12 21.65 2.22 48.20
C THR A 12 21.20 2.29 46.75
N LEU A 13 21.57 3.36 46.04
CA LEU A 13 21.17 3.57 44.65
C LEU A 13 21.69 2.47 43.71
N PRO A 14 20.99 2.20 42.58
CA PRO A 14 21.38 1.14 41.67
C PRO A 14 22.77 1.38 41.05
N LYS A 15 23.55 0.30 40.90
CA LYS A 15 24.84 0.37 40.20
C LYS A 15 24.63 0.58 38.71
N MET A 16 25.42 1.49 38.11
CA MET A 16 25.36 1.75 36.67
C MET A 16 25.59 0.48 35.84
N GLN A 17 24.74 0.29 34.85
CA GLN A 17 24.87 -0.76 33.84
C GLN A 17 25.58 -0.22 32.59
N TYR A 18 26.33 -1.08 31.91
CA TYR A 18 27.05 -0.73 30.69
C TYR A 18 26.68 -1.68 29.54
N ALA A 19 26.53 -1.14 28.33
CA ALA A 19 26.19 -1.88 27.11
C ALA A 19 27.19 -1.58 25.98
N ARG A 20 27.28 -2.44 24.96
CA ARG A 20 28.01 -2.10 23.72
C ARG A 20 27.25 -1.03 22.93
N LEU A 21 27.99 -0.14 22.28
CA LEU A 21 27.39 0.78 21.29
C LEU A 21 27.21 0.01 19.97
N GLY A 22 26.05 -0.64 19.82
CA GLY A 22 25.77 -1.52 18.68
C GLY A 22 26.70 -2.73 18.63
N ARG A 23 27.13 -3.10 17.42
CA ARG A 23 28.14 -4.16 17.17
C ARG A 23 29.59 -3.72 17.46
N SER A 24 29.83 -2.46 17.85
CA SER A 24 31.19 -1.95 18.07
C SER A 24 31.91 -2.59 19.28
N GLY A 25 33.22 -2.36 19.37
CA GLY A 25 34.03 -2.74 20.53
C GLY A 25 33.77 -1.88 21.77
N MET A 26 33.23 -0.67 21.60
CA MET A 26 33.09 0.31 22.67
C MET A 26 31.89 0.00 23.57
N LYS A 27 32.06 0.25 24.88
CA LYS A 27 30.99 0.21 25.87
C LYS A 27 30.62 1.62 26.32
N VAL A 28 29.33 1.83 26.56
CA VAL A 28 28.73 3.07 27.07
C VAL A 28 27.93 2.79 28.34
N SER A 29 27.76 3.79 29.21
CA SER A 29 26.78 3.72 30.29
C SER A 29 25.37 3.67 29.69
N ARG A 30 24.49 2.82 30.24
CA ARG A 30 23.14 2.61 29.67
C ARG A 30 22.25 3.86 29.76
N ILE A 31 22.56 4.77 30.67
CA ILE A 31 22.06 6.14 30.68
C ILE A 31 23.23 7.04 30.28
N ILE A 32 22.98 8.01 29.41
CA ILE A 32 23.99 8.95 28.87
C ILE A 32 23.66 10.37 29.35
N LEU A 33 24.67 11.13 29.78
CA LEU A 33 24.50 12.50 30.28
C LEU A 33 24.36 13.47 29.10
N GLY A 34 23.21 14.16 28.97
CA GLY A 34 22.97 15.14 27.92
C GLY A 34 23.45 16.55 28.29
N GLY A 35 24.56 16.98 27.69
CA GLY A 35 25.27 18.24 27.97
C GLY A 35 24.55 19.53 27.57
N MET A 36 23.39 19.46 26.91
CA MET A 36 22.56 20.64 26.56
C MET A 36 22.12 21.45 27.80
N ALA A 37 22.21 20.87 29.00
CA ALA A 37 21.93 21.54 30.27
C ALA A 37 23.09 22.40 30.81
N PHE A 38 24.29 22.33 30.22
CA PHE A 38 25.50 22.99 30.73
C PHE A 38 25.94 24.10 29.77
N GLY A 39 26.22 25.30 30.29
CA GLY A 39 26.61 26.44 29.45
C GLY A 39 26.40 27.78 30.17
N LYS A 40 25.85 28.77 29.47
CA LYS A 40 25.47 30.07 30.04
C LYS A 40 23.94 30.20 30.14
N PRO A 41 23.38 30.67 31.27
CA PRO A 41 21.96 31.05 31.36
C PRO A 41 21.55 32.22 30.44
N THR A 42 22.53 33.01 29.96
CA THR A 42 22.35 34.11 29.00
C THR A 42 22.09 33.65 27.57
N TRP A 43 22.36 32.38 27.23
CA TRP A 43 22.19 31.87 25.87
C TRP A 43 20.72 31.95 25.42
N GLU A 44 20.50 32.44 24.20
CA GLU A 44 19.17 32.89 23.80
C GLU A 44 18.10 31.78 23.80
N GLY A 45 16.91 32.11 24.34
CA GLY A 45 15.79 31.18 24.51
C GLY A 45 16.12 29.98 25.41
N SER A 46 17.16 30.08 26.24
CA SER A 46 17.74 28.97 26.99
C SER A 46 18.00 29.23 28.48
N PRO A 47 17.19 29.99 29.25
CA PRO A 47 17.47 30.34 30.66
C PRO A 47 17.41 29.16 31.66
N TRP A 48 17.33 27.93 31.15
CA TRP A 48 17.32 26.67 31.90
C TRP A 48 18.70 26.01 31.98
N THR A 49 19.75 26.63 31.45
CA THR A 49 21.14 26.16 31.56
C THR A 49 21.64 26.33 32.99
N LEU A 50 22.48 25.39 33.41
CA LEU A 50 23.38 25.56 34.54
C LEU A 50 24.63 26.29 34.05
N ASP A 51 25.11 27.25 34.84
CA ASP A 51 26.45 27.83 34.72
C ASP A 51 27.54 26.78 34.99
N GLU A 52 28.82 27.17 34.90
CA GLU A 52 29.93 26.23 35.15
C GLU A 52 29.89 25.61 36.55
N GLU A 53 29.54 26.36 37.60
CA GLU A 53 29.58 25.87 38.97
C GLU A 53 28.48 24.83 39.24
N ALA A 54 27.24 25.15 38.91
CA ALA A 54 26.12 24.22 39.02
C ALA A 54 26.26 23.03 38.05
N SER A 55 26.84 23.22 36.86
CA SER A 55 27.16 22.12 35.95
C SER A 55 28.17 21.14 36.57
N MET A 56 29.23 21.65 37.21
CA MET A 56 30.27 20.82 37.82
C MET A 56 29.71 19.90 38.91
N GLU A 57 28.73 20.35 39.72
CA GLU A 57 28.07 19.49 40.70
C GLU A 57 27.28 18.34 40.06
N VAL A 58 26.51 18.64 39.01
CA VAL A 58 25.70 17.63 38.30
C VAL A 58 26.57 16.62 37.56
N ILE A 59 27.63 17.08 36.87
CA ILE A 59 28.59 16.20 36.21
C ILE A 59 29.35 15.36 37.26
N LYS A 60 29.70 15.94 38.42
CA LYS A 60 30.31 15.18 39.53
C LYS A 60 29.38 14.07 40.01
N ARG A 61 28.11 14.35 40.31
CA ARG A 61 27.18 13.30 40.77
C ARG A 61 26.96 12.22 39.72
N ALA A 62 26.89 12.60 38.44
CA ALA A 62 26.78 11.67 37.33
C ALA A 62 28.01 10.74 37.27
N TRP A 63 29.22 11.29 37.36
CA TRP A 63 30.46 10.54 37.43
C TRP A 63 30.56 9.63 38.67
N ASP A 64 30.22 10.15 39.86
CA ASP A 64 30.20 9.38 41.13
C ASP A 64 29.27 8.15 41.06
N LEU A 65 28.16 8.27 40.30
CA LEU A 65 27.19 7.19 40.05
C LEU A 65 27.56 6.33 38.82
N GLY A 66 28.69 6.57 38.16
CA GLY A 66 29.20 5.78 37.03
C GLY A 66 28.68 6.17 35.65
N ILE A 67 27.93 7.27 35.50
CA ILE A 67 27.56 7.82 34.19
C ILE A 67 28.80 8.45 33.57
N ASN A 68 29.56 7.64 32.82
CA ASN A 68 30.81 8.03 32.17
C ASN A 68 30.69 8.29 30.65
N THR A 69 29.48 8.18 30.10
CA THR A 69 29.19 8.52 28.70
C THR A 69 28.41 9.83 28.65
N TRP A 70 28.98 10.83 27.97
CA TRP A 70 28.46 12.21 27.94
C TRP A 70 28.26 12.65 26.49
N ASP A 71 27.10 13.22 26.18
CA ASP A 71 26.67 13.63 24.84
C ASP A 71 26.43 15.15 24.77
N THR A 72 27.16 15.84 23.89
CA THR A 72 27.10 17.30 23.73
C THR A 72 27.11 17.72 22.25
N ALA A 73 27.31 19.00 21.97
CA ALA A 73 27.45 19.56 20.63
C ALA A 73 28.32 20.82 20.63
N ASP A 74 29.01 21.06 19.51
CA ASP A 74 29.61 22.33 19.13
C ASP A 74 28.76 23.57 19.50
N THR A 75 27.49 23.54 19.10
CA THR A 75 26.53 24.65 19.20
C THR A 75 25.86 24.76 20.58
N TYR A 76 26.11 23.84 21.53
CA TYR A 76 25.48 23.90 22.85
C TYR A 76 26.10 24.99 23.72
N SER A 77 25.37 26.11 23.86
CA SER A 77 25.85 27.35 24.49
C SER A 77 27.14 27.86 23.84
N ASN A 78 27.19 27.84 22.49
CA ASN A 78 28.30 28.31 21.67
C ASN A 78 29.66 27.76 22.15
N GLY A 79 29.71 26.42 22.21
CA GLY A 79 30.86 25.63 22.63
C GLY A 79 31.07 25.51 24.15
N GLU A 80 30.33 26.24 25.00
CA GLU A 80 30.63 26.25 26.43
C GLU A 80 30.32 24.92 27.13
N SER A 81 29.35 24.15 26.61
CA SER A 81 29.10 22.78 27.11
C SER A 81 30.34 21.88 26.96
N GLU A 82 31.08 22.00 25.85
CA GLU A 82 32.34 21.28 25.63
C GLU A 82 33.44 21.78 26.56
N ARG A 83 33.56 23.12 26.72
CA ARG A 83 34.55 23.72 27.62
C ARG A 83 34.33 23.30 29.07
N ILE A 84 33.08 23.27 29.55
CA ILE A 84 32.72 22.80 30.91
C ILE A 84 33.11 21.32 31.11
N LEU A 85 32.83 20.44 30.14
CA LEU A 85 33.22 19.02 30.23
C LEU A 85 34.74 18.84 30.23
N GLY A 86 35.48 19.57 29.39
CA GLY A 86 36.95 19.56 29.37
C GLY A 86 37.57 20.09 30.67
N LYS A 87 37.05 21.23 31.18
CA LYS A 87 37.42 21.79 32.49
C LYS A 87 37.15 20.78 33.62
N PHE A 88 36.01 20.09 33.61
CA PHE A 88 35.66 19.09 34.63
C PHE A 88 36.64 17.91 34.66
N ILE A 89 36.97 17.32 33.50
CA ILE A 89 37.96 16.22 33.37
C ILE A 89 39.30 16.64 33.98
N LYS A 90 39.77 17.84 33.65
CA LYS A 90 41.03 18.41 34.15
C LYS A 90 40.98 18.69 35.65
N LYS A 91 39.91 19.33 36.14
CA LYS A 91 39.69 19.71 37.55
C LYS A 91 39.67 18.48 38.48
N HIS A 92 39.07 17.38 38.04
CA HIS A 92 38.97 16.13 38.80
C HIS A 92 40.04 15.10 38.42
N ASN A 93 41.03 15.47 37.60
CA ASN A 93 42.13 14.64 37.12
C ASN A 93 41.67 13.26 36.59
N ILE A 94 40.57 13.25 35.84
CA ILE A 94 39.94 12.02 35.33
C ILE A 94 40.74 11.51 34.12
N PRO A 95 41.23 10.25 34.12
CA PRO A 95 41.88 9.69 32.95
C PRO A 95 40.91 9.66 31.75
N ARG A 96 41.27 10.37 30.68
CA ARG A 96 40.43 10.56 29.47
C ARG A 96 39.90 9.25 28.86
N SER A 97 40.62 8.14 29.03
CA SER A 97 40.24 6.78 28.61
C SER A 97 39.13 6.11 29.45
N LYS A 98 38.72 6.69 30.59
CA LYS A 98 37.59 6.22 31.40
C LYS A 98 36.25 6.89 31.05
N VAL A 99 36.26 7.89 30.18
CA VAL A 99 35.10 8.69 29.75
C VAL A 99 34.86 8.46 28.26
N VAL A 100 33.60 8.37 27.84
CA VAL A 100 33.20 8.36 26.43
C VAL A 100 32.53 9.70 26.13
N ILE A 101 33.14 10.51 25.26
CA ILE A 101 32.61 11.81 24.84
C ILE A 101 32.04 11.71 23.43
N MET A 102 30.74 11.96 23.32
CA MET A 102 30.03 12.13 22.05
C MET A 102 29.82 13.63 21.82
N THR A 103 30.24 14.15 20.68
CA THR A 103 29.91 15.53 20.27
C THR A 103 29.37 15.58 18.85
N LYS A 104 28.81 16.71 18.46
CA LYS A 104 28.11 16.91 17.20
C LYS A 104 28.69 18.07 16.41
N LEU A 105 28.55 17.98 15.09
CA LEU A 105 28.68 19.10 14.17
C LEU A 105 27.46 19.22 13.24
N PHE A 106 27.14 20.46 12.82
CA PHE A 106 26.30 20.85 11.66
C PHE A 106 25.87 22.32 11.77
N ASN A 107 25.60 22.80 12.98
CA ASN A 107 25.08 24.16 13.23
C ASN A 107 26.24 25.09 13.56
N PRO A 108 26.17 26.38 13.23
CA PRO A 108 27.26 27.28 13.55
C PRO A 108 27.40 27.51 15.07
N VAL A 109 28.59 27.99 15.45
CA VAL A 109 28.93 28.47 16.78
C VAL A 109 29.10 29.98 16.65
N MET A 110 28.24 30.76 17.31
CA MET A 110 28.29 32.22 17.22
C MET A 110 29.40 32.79 18.12
N ASP A 111 29.96 33.93 17.74
CA ASP A 111 30.98 34.66 18.53
C ASP A 111 30.42 35.34 19.79
N ASP A 112 29.09 35.49 19.89
CA ASP A 112 28.38 36.10 21.00
C ASP A 112 27.51 35.08 21.78
N ASP A 113 26.59 35.57 22.62
CA ASP A 113 25.64 34.73 23.38
C ASP A 113 24.31 34.48 22.62
N SER A 114 24.20 34.91 21.36
CA SER A 114 23.01 34.64 20.55
C SER A 114 22.85 33.14 20.28
N ARG A 115 21.63 32.72 19.99
CA ARG A 115 21.39 31.38 19.47
C ARG A 115 21.44 31.45 17.94
N PRO A 116 22.15 30.54 17.25
CA PRO A 116 22.04 30.45 15.80
C PRO A 116 20.56 30.22 15.41
N ALA A 117 20.02 31.19 14.68
CA ALA A 117 18.66 31.16 14.19
C ALA A 117 18.47 30.03 13.15
N PRO A 118 17.23 29.73 12.72
CA PRO A 118 16.98 29.01 11.47
C PRO A 118 17.34 29.88 10.26
N ALA A 119 18.60 30.33 10.20
CA ALA A 119 19.12 31.30 9.26
C ALA A 119 19.23 30.71 7.85
N ASP A 120 19.31 31.62 6.88
CA ASP A 120 19.73 31.31 5.52
C ASP A 120 21.20 30.83 5.56
N PRO A 121 21.54 29.60 5.12
CA PRO A 121 22.93 29.12 5.07
C PRO A 121 23.78 29.90 4.04
N TYR A 122 23.13 30.68 3.16
CA TYR A 122 23.77 31.58 2.21
C TYR A 122 23.97 33.00 2.76
N SER A 123 23.67 33.26 4.05
CA SER A 123 23.99 34.55 4.67
C SER A 123 25.50 34.78 4.69
N GLN A 124 25.93 36.00 4.35
CA GLN A 124 27.35 36.36 4.22
C GLN A 124 28.16 36.11 5.50
N GLU A 125 27.51 36.11 6.65
CA GLU A 125 28.10 35.93 7.98
C GLU A 125 28.37 34.45 8.31
N LEU A 126 27.62 33.49 7.72
CA LEU A 126 27.66 32.07 8.10
C LEU A 126 28.18 31.12 7.00
N VAL A 127 28.62 31.65 5.86
CA VAL A 127 29.13 30.85 4.72
C VAL A 127 30.25 29.89 5.15
N ASN A 128 30.08 28.59 4.88
CA ASN A 128 30.95 27.48 5.31
C ASN A 128 31.05 27.23 6.83
N GLN A 129 30.28 27.93 7.66
CA GLN A 129 30.26 27.74 9.12
C GLN A 129 29.21 26.72 9.59
N MET A 130 28.51 26.06 8.67
CA MET A 130 27.48 25.06 8.93
C MET A 130 27.37 24.04 7.78
N GLY A 131 26.50 23.03 7.93
CA GLY A 131 26.30 21.95 6.95
C GLY A 131 27.20 20.75 7.20
N LEU A 132 27.43 19.91 6.19
CA LEU A 132 28.33 18.74 6.23
C LEU A 132 29.36 18.75 5.09
N SER A 133 29.68 19.92 4.54
CA SER A 133 30.79 20.06 3.59
C SER A 133 32.11 19.62 4.22
N ARG A 134 33.04 19.13 3.40
CA ARG A 134 34.36 18.67 3.87
C ARG A 134 35.10 19.73 4.68
N LYS A 135 34.98 21.01 4.28
CA LYS A 135 35.59 22.14 5.02
C LYS A 135 35.02 22.23 6.44
N HIS A 136 33.70 22.35 6.58
CA HIS A 136 33.08 22.50 7.89
C HIS A 136 33.34 21.28 8.80
N ILE A 137 33.31 20.06 8.25
CA ILE A 137 33.61 18.84 9.02
C ILE A 137 35.00 18.90 9.67
N PHE A 138 36.02 19.37 8.94
CA PHE A 138 37.38 19.44 9.45
C PHE A 138 37.54 20.57 10.48
N ASP A 139 37.07 21.78 10.16
CA ASP A 139 37.17 22.95 11.03
C ASP A 139 36.42 22.73 12.37
N ALA A 140 35.21 22.17 12.31
CA ALA A 140 34.39 21.92 13.49
C ALA A 140 34.96 20.79 14.38
N VAL A 141 35.58 19.76 13.81
CA VAL A 141 36.26 18.71 14.60
C VAL A 141 37.42 19.29 15.39
N ASP A 142 38.29 20.08 14.76
CA ASP A 142 39.47 20.64 15.45
C ASP A 142 39.07 21.66 16.52
N ALA A 143 38.09 22.53 16.25
CA ALA A 143 37.55 23.45 17.25
C ALA A 143 36.88 22.71 18.43
N SER A 144 36.25 21.56 18.19
CA SER A 144 35.66 20.73 19.25
C SER A 144 36.73 20.04 20.11
N LEU A 145 37.81 19.56 19.50
CA LEU A 145 38.97 18.99 20.21
C LEU A 145 39.65 20.03 21.13
N GLU A 146 39.80 21.26 20.65
CA GLU A 146 40.32 22.38 21.43
C GLU A 146 39.41 22.69 22.64
N ARG A 147 38.10 22.89 22.41
CA ARG A 147 37.15 23.21 23.50
C ARG A 147 37.04 22.11 24.55
N LEU A 148 37.07 20.84 24.12
CA LEU A 148 37.10 19.67 25.02
C LEU A 148 38.46 19.46 25.71
N GLY A 149 39.54 20.12 25.26
CA GLY A 149 40.89 19.95 25.78
C GLY A 149 41.46 18.53 25.58
N THR A 150 41.14 17.88 24.45
CA THR A 150 41.42 16.46 24.20
C THR A 150 41.98 16.23 22.79
N SER A 151 42.77 15.18 22.61
CA SER A 151 43.32 14.79 21.29
C SER A 151 42.41 13.87 20.46
N TYR A 152 41.26 13.45 21.02
CA TYR A 152 40.26 12.66 20.29
C TYR A 152 38.83 12.79 20.82
N ILE A 153 37.88 12.60 19.90
CA ILE A 153 36.44 12.41 20.13
C ILE A 153 36.12 10.91 20.06
N ASP A 154 35.28 10.38 20.96
CA ASP A 154 34.89 8.97 20.93
C ASP A 154 33.81 8.70 19.88
N VAL A 155 32.77 9.54 19.82
CA VAL A 155 31.76 9.50 18.74
C VAL A 155 31.55 10.89 18.17
N LEU A 156 31.80 11.05 16.87
CA LEU A 156 31.35 12.22 16.12
C LEU A 156 29.94 11.94 15.57
N GLN A 157 28.97 12.69 16.05
CA GLN A 157 27.55 12.57 15.70
C GLN A 157 27.16 13.64 14.67
N LEU A 158 26.54 13.27 13.55
CA LEU A 158 25.92 14.25 12.65
C LEU A 158 24.72 14.89 13.36
N HIS A 159 24.76 16.19 13.69
CA HIS A 159 23.66 16.84 14.43
C HIS A 159 22.37 16.84 13.60
N ARG A 160 22.52 17.04 12.28
CA ARG A 160 21.48 16.97 11.24
C ARG A 160 22.12 16.45 9.96
N LEU A 161 21.28 16.07 9.01
CA LEU A 161 21.69 15.78 7.65
C LEU A 161 21.67 17.07 6.80
N ASP A 162 22.81 17.38 6.21
CA ASP A 162 22.93 18.24 5.03
C ASP A 162 22.39 17.49 3.79
N ARG A 163 21.59 18.17 2.97
CA ARG A 163 20.98 17.62 1.75
C ARG A 163 21.47 18.28 0.46
N GLU A 164 22.39 19.24 0.57
CA GLU A 164 23.01 19.96 -0.53
C GLU A 164 24.41 19.38 -0.81
N THR A 165 25.13 18.93 0.22
CA THR A 165 26.35 18.11 0.07
C THR A 165 26.00 16.64 -0.22
N GLU A 166 26.62 16.02 -1.22
CA GLU A 166 26.36 14.61 -1.57
C GLU A 166 26.97 13.62 -0.54
N PRO A 167 26.32 12.46 -0.28
CA PRO A 167 26.78 11.43 0.67
C PRO A 167 28.22 10.96 0.48
N GLU A 168 28.70 10.92 -0.75
CA GLU A 168 30.05 10.50 -1.09
C GLU A 168 31.11 11.47 -0.54
N GLU A 169 30.85 12.79 -0.53
CA GLU A 169 31.72 13.76 0.13
C GLU A 169 31.58 13.66 1.66
N ILE A 170 30.35 13.65 2.17
CA ILE A 170 30.05 13.57 3.61
C ILE A 170 30.76 12.37 4.24
N MET A 171 30.51 11.16 3.72
CA MET A 171 31.07 9.94 4.28
C MET A 171 32.58 9.84 4.07
N ARG A 172 33.14 10.44 3.00
CA ARG A 172 34.59 10.50 2.83
C ARG A 172 35.25 11.44 3.82
N ALA A 173 34.69 12.62 4.05
CA ALA A 173 35.20 13.58 5.03
C ALA A 173 35.18 12.99 6.46
N LEU A 174 34.08 12.34 6.84
CA LEU A 174 33.94 11.64 8.12
C LEU A 174 34.92 10.47 8.28
N HIS A 175 35.15 9.69 7.22
CA HIS A 175 36.12 8.61 7.23
C HIS A 175 37.57 9.12 7.30
N ASP A 176 37.89 10.23 6.66
CA ASP A 176 39.23 10.83 6.72
C ASP A 176 39.53 11.36 8.15
N VAL A 177 38.60 12.00 8.86
CA VAL A 177 38.85 12.45 10.26
C VAL A 177 38.94 11.28 11.27
N VAL A 178 38.30 10.13 10.98
CA VAL A 178 38.54 8.88 11.71
C VAL A 178 39.94 8.34 11.40
N SER A 179 40.34 8.33 10.12
CA SER A 179 41.64 7.83 9.66
C SER A 179 42.80 8.68 10.18
N MET A 180 42.59 9.99 10.40
CA MET A 180 43.53 10.89 11.08
C MET A 180 43.62 10.67 12.59
N GLY A 181 42.83 9.76 13.16
CA GLY A 181 42.84 9.49 14.61
C GLY A 181 42.23 10.59 15.47
N LYS A 182 41.58 11.60 14.88
CA LYS A 182 40.84 12.66 15.60
C LYS A 182 39.51 12.15 16.15
N VAL A 183 38.89 11.18 15.47
CA VAL A 183 37.62 10.54 15.84
C VAL A 183 37.83 9.03 16.03
N ARG A 184 37.07 8.37 16.91
CA ARG A 184 37.10 6.90 17.08
C ARG A 184 35.94 6.20 16.35
N TYR A 185 34.73 6.71 16.51
CA TYR A 185 33.51 6.18 15.88
C TYR A 185 32.65 7.31 15.30
N LEU A 186 31.78 6.98 14.36
CA LEU A 186 30.79 7.89 13.78
C LEU A 186 29.38 7.55 14.26
N GLY A 187 28.48 8.52 14.27
CA GLY A 187 27.05 8.26 14.36
C GLY A 187 26.18 9.37 13.75
N GLY A 188 24.88 9.14 13.68
CA GLY A 188 23.90 10.10 13.17
C GLY A 188 22.93 10.60 14.26
N SER A 189 22.28 11.74 14.01
CA SER A 189 21.14 12.23 14.79
C SER A 189 20.04 12.74 13.89
N SER A 190 18.83 12.20 14.06
CA SER A 190 17.57 12.72 13.49
C SER A 190 17.59 13.00 11.97
N MET A 191 17.50 11.94 11.18
CA MET A 191 17.28 11.95 9.71
C MET A 191 16.33 10.80 9.35
N ALA A 192 15.75 10.77 8.14
CA ALA A 192 14.88 9.67 7.75
C ALA A 192 15.67 8.37 7.53
N THR A 193 15.03 7.21 7.74
CA THR A 193 15.72 5.90 7.67
C THR A 193 16.36 5.64 6.31
N TRP A 194 15.72 6.04 5.21
CA TRP A 194 16.29 5.90 3.87
C TRP A 194 17.52 6.81 3.64
N GLU A 195 17.58 7.96 4.32
CA GLU A 195 18.71 8.89 4.25
C GLU A 195 19.92 8.33 5.03
N PHE A 196 19.65 7.84 6.25
CA PHE A 196 20.65 7.14 7.05
C PHE A 196 21.14 5.89 6.33
N ALA A 197 20.25 5.11 5.71
CA ALA A 197 20.60 3.97 4.88
C ALA A 197 21.46 4.38 3.68
N ARG A 198 21.14 5.46 2.95
CA ARG A 198 21.96 5.97 1.82
C ARG A 198 23.40 6.21 2.27
N LEU A 199 23.61 7.00 3.32
CA LEU A 199 24.95 7.26 3.88
C LEU A 199 25.63 5.97 4.40
N GLN A 200 24.88 5.12 5.12
CA GLN A 200 25.39 3.89 5.71
C GLN A 200 25.84 2.87 4.64
N TYR A 201 25.16 2.82 3.49
CA TYR A 201 25.57 1.98 2.36
C TYR A 201 26.65 2.66 1.50
N THR A 202 26.61 3.97 1.27
CA THR A 202 27.72 4.71 0.62
C THR A 202 29.06 4.43 1.32
N ALA A 203 29.09 4.46 2.66
CA ALA A 203 30.31 4.11 3.40
C ALA A 203 30.75 2.66 3.18
N LYS A 204 29.83 1.69 3.33
CA LYS A 204 30.12 0.26 3.12
C LYS A 204 30.66 -0.04 1.72
N MET A 205 30.01 0.49 0.68
CA MET A 205 30.36 0.24 -0.72
C MET A 205 31.75 0.78 -1.10
N ASN A 206 32.21 1.84 -0.42
CA ASN A 206 33.54 2.43 -0.64
C ASN A 206 34.60 1.96 0.37
N GLY A 207 34.28 1.02 1.27
CA GLY A 207 35.18 0.54 2.32
C GLY A 207 35.49 1.56 3.42
N TRP A 208 34.66 2.60 3.56
CA TRP A 208 34.82 3.69 4.53
C TRP A 208 34.15 3.37 5.88
N THR A 209 34.47 4.18 6.89
CA THR A 209 33.96 3.98 8.26
C THR A 209 32.42 4.06 8.32
N PRO A 210 31.72 2.99 8.76
CA PRO A 210 30.29 3.02 8.97
C PRO A 210 29.90 3.75 10.26
N PHE A 211 28.61 4.09 10.42
CA PHE A 211 28.11 4.60 11.70
C PHE A 211 28.01 3.47 12.74
N ALA A 212 28.45 3.75 13.96
CA ALA A 212 28.30 2.88 15.12
C ALA A 212 27.02 3.20 15.93
N SER A 213 26.47 4.42 15.78
CA SER A 213 25.29 4.88 16.52
C SER A 213 24.31 5.73 15.72
N MET A 214 23.05 5.71 16.18
CA MET A 214 21.98 6.62 15.77
C MET A 214 21.32 7.20 17.03
N GLN A 215 21.10 8.51 17.00
CA GLN A 215 20.43 9.32 18.03
C GLN A 215 19.06 9.76 17.50
N PRO A 216 18.06 8.86 17.51
CA PRO A 216 16.70 9.18 17.08
C PRO A 216 15.99 10.08 18.09
N PHE A 217 14.95 10.79 17.65
CA PHE A 217 14.04 11.47 18.56
C PHE A 217 13.03 10.45 19.06
N TYR A 218 13.16 9.95 20.29
CA TYR A 218 12.33 8.81 20.72
C TYR A 218 12.00 8.84 22.21
N ASN A 219 10.71 8.73 22.53
CA ASN A 219 10.13 8.77 23.87
C ASN A 219 8.67 8.27 23.85
N LEU A 220 8.01 8.19 25.00
CA LEU A 220 6.62 7.72 25.09
C LEU A 220 5.61 8.57 24.28
N LEU A 221 5.85 9.87 24.08
CA LEU A 221 4.97 10.75 23.29
C LEU A 221 5.33 10.80 21.80
N TYR A 222 6.49 10.28 21.38
CA TYR A 222 6.91 10.25 19.98
C TYR A 222 7.64 8.95 19.66
N ARG A 223 6.97 8.09 18.87
CA ARG A 223 7.32 6.68 18.65
C ARG A 223 7.53 6.30 17.19
N GLU A 224 7.48 7.24 16.25
CA GLU A 224 7.59 7.00 14.80
C GLU A 224 8.88 6.24 14.40
N GLU A 225 9.97 6.45 15.15
CA GLU A 225 11.24 5.74 15.00
C GLU A 225 11.10 4.21 15.17
N GLU A 226 10.04 3.70 15.82
CA GLU A 226 9.71 2.26 15.89
C GLU A 226 9.30 1.67 14.53
N ARG A 227 8.82 2.48 13.57
CA ARG A 227 8.38 2.01 12.24
C ARG A 227 9.54 1.48 11.40
N GLU A 228 10.61 2.27 11.30
CA GLU A 228 11.70 2.04 10.34
C GLU A 228 13.10 2.16 10.95
N MET A 229 13.40 3.26 11.66
CA MET A 229 14.77 3.58 12.10
C MET A 229 15.30 2.58 13.13
N ILE A 230 14.48 2.22 14.13
CA ILE A 230 14.84 1.26 15.18
C ILE A 230 14.98 -0.16 14.59
N PRO A 231 14.07 -0.66 13.74
CA PRO A 231 14.29 -1.91 12.96
C PRO A 231 15.58 -1.90 12.13
N PHE A 232 15.83 -0.85 11.34
CA PHE A 232 17.04 -0.72 10.52
C PHE A 232 18.31 -0.76 11.37
N CYS A 233 18.37 0.03 12.44
CA CYS A 233 19.52 0.03 13.36
C CYS A 233 19.74 -1.36 13.99
N LYS A 234 18.68 -2.11 14.31
CA LYS A 234 18.79 -3.48 14.86
C LYS A 234 19.32 -4.49 13.83
N ALA A 235 18.88 -4.41 12.57
CA ALA A 235 19.40 -5.26 11.48
C ALA A 235 20.88 -4.98 11.19
N GLU A 236 21.25 -3.70 11.07
CA GLU A 236 22.61 -3.24 10.80
C GLU A 236 23.55 -3.35 12.00
N GLY A 237 23.01 -3.44 13.21
CA GLY A 237 23.78 -3.47 14.44
C GLY A 237 24.31 -2.12 14.89
N VAL A 238 23.62 -1.04 14.53
CA VAL A 238 23.86 0.34 14.97
C VAL A 238 23.29 0.53 16.37
N GLY A 239 24.05 1.17 17.27
CA GLY A 239 23.64 1.45 18.64
C GLY A 239 22.61 2.58 18.73
N ILE A 240 21.51 2.36 19.45
CA ILE A 240 20.39 3.31 19.53
C ILE A 240 20.48 4.13 20.82
N ILE A 241 20.77 5.43 20.67
CA ILE A 241 21.05 6.39 21.76
C ILE A 241 20.08 7.59 21.71
N PRO A 242 18.79 7.40 22.05
CA PRO A 242 17.75 8.38 21.76
C PRO A 242 17.85 9.65 22.60
N TRP A 243 17.52 10.79 21.97
CA TRP A 243 17.49 12.10 22.65
C TRP A 243 16.08 12.52 23.05
N SER A 244 15.99 13.34 24.09
CA SER A 244 14.73 13.76 24.72
C SER A 244 13.81 12.58 25.14
N PRO A 245 14.32 11.56 25.87
CA PRO A 245 13.52 10.43 26.38
C PRO A 245 12.39 10.86 27.33
N LEU A 246 12.52 12.03 27.96
CA LEU A 246 11.52 12.62 28.85
C LEU A 246 10.61 13.67 28.17
N ALA A 247 10.57 13.71 26.82
CA ALA A 247 9.78 14.69 26.05
C ALA A 247 10.01 16.15 26.52
N ARG A 248 11.26 16.62 26.48
CA ARG A 248 11.74 17.92 27.01
C ARG A 248 11.40 18.21 28.50
N GLY A 249 10.93 17.20 29.24
CA GLY A 249 10.53 17.30 30.64
C GLY A 249 9.03 17.13 30.90
N LEU A 250 8.21 16.85 29.88
CA LEU A 250 6.77 16.56 30.04
C LEU A 250 6.54 15.21 30.73
N LEU A 251 7.26 14.16 30.33
CA LEU A 251 7.14 12.81 30.93
C LEU A 251 7.81 12.69 32.32
N GLY A 252 8.23 13.79 32.92
CA GLY A 252 8.88 13.84 34.23
C GLY A 252 8.05 14.48 35.33
N LYS A 253 6.76 14.77 35.09
CA LYS A 253 5.88 15.50 36.00
C LYS A 253 4.39 15.34 35.63
N PRO A 254 3.45 15.57 36.57
CA PRO A 254 2.00 15.52 36.32
C PRO A 254 1.49 16.44 35.22
N VAL A 255 0.32 16.11 34.68
CA VAL A 255 -0.40 16.97 33.72
C VAL A 255 -0.68 18.35 34.35
N GLY A 256 -0.40 19.43 33.61
CA GLY A 256 -0.56 20.81 34.07
C GLY A 256 0.58 21.36 34.94
N ALA A 257 1.47 20.53 35.49
CA ALA A 257 2.62 21.01 36.25
C ALA A 257 3.58 21.82 35.38
N THR A 258 3.97 23.02 35.81
CA THR A 258 4.91 23.87 35.05
C THR A 258 6.37 23.57 35.40
N SER A 259 7.30 24.38 34.88
CA SER A 259 8.74 24.37 35.19
C SER A 259 9.41 25.44 34.33
N ALA A 260 10.53 26.01 34.80
CA ALA A 260 11.28 27.03 34.04
C ALA A 260 11.56 26.63 32.58
N ARG A 261 11.85 25.33 32.34
CA ARG A 261 11.96 24.80 30.97
C ARG A 261 10.63 24.77 30.21
N ASN A 262 9.51 24.36 30.81
CA ASN A 262 8.22 24.32 30.11
C ASN A 262 7.67 25.72 29.78
N GLU A 263 8.05 26.71 30.57
CA GLU A 263 7.64 28.11 30.41
C GLU A 263 8.44 28.83 29.32
N ALA A 264 9.78 28.68 29.32
CA ALA A 264 10.67 29.37 28.37
C ALA A 264 10.91 28.61 27.04
N ASP A 265 10.85 27.27 27.03
CA ASP A 265 11.20 26.44 25.86
C ASP A 265 10.03 26.37 24.86
N SER A 266 9.91 27.39 24.01
CA SER A 266 8.87 27.51 22.96
C SER A 266 8.74 26.27 22.06
N LYS A 267 9.81 25.49 21.90
CA LYS A 267 9.83 24.24 21.15
C LYS A 267 9.02 23.13 21.83
N THR A 268 8.85 23.15 23.15
CA THR A 268 7.99 22.20 23.87
C THR A 268 6.52 22.38 23.46
N LYS A 269 6.01 23.62 23.45
CA LYS A 269 4.65 23.92 22.96
C LYS A 269 4.49 23.66 21.45
N LYS A 270 5.54 23.87 20.64
CA LYS A 270 5.49 23.58 19.18
C LYS A 270 5.54 22.09 18.84
N TRP A 271 6.20 21.25 19.64
CA TRP A 271 6.38 19.82 19.34
C TRP A 271 5.44 18.89 20.11
N PHE A 272 4.77 19.40 21.14
CA PHE A 272 3.85 18.67 21.99
C PHE A 272 2.63 19.54 22.34
N GLY A 273 2.12 20.32 21.37
CA GLY A 273 0.91 21.15 21.57
C GLY A 273 -0.30 20.28 21.91
N ASP A 274 -0.47 19.21 21.14
CA ASP A 274 -1.49 18.18 21.28
C ASP A 274 -0.97 16.97 22.06
N ALA A 275 -0.14 17.20 23.10
CA ALA A 275 0.44 16.14 23.92
C ALA A 275 -0.67 15.23 24.50
N ASN A 276 -0.65 13.94 24.15
CA ASN A 276 -1.60 13.00 24.75
C ASN A 276 -1.38 12.95 26.28
N SER A 277 -2.33 13.53 27.00
CA SER A 277 -2.35 13.63 28.45
C SER A 277 -2.59 12.27 29.12
N GLU A 278 -3.27 11.34 28.45
CA GLU A 278 -3.49 9.96 28.91
C GLU A 278 -2.16 9.21 29.06
N ILE A 279 -1.20 9.43 28.15
CA ILE A 279 0.16 8.88 28.26
C ILE A 279 0.91 9.47 29.47
N VAL A 280 0.80 10.78 29.69
CA VAL A 280 1.44 11.46 30.84
C VAL A 280 0.82 10.99 32.16
N SER A 281 -0.52 10.95 32.24
CA SER A 281 -1.26 10.40 33.38
C SER A 281 -0.95 8.94 33.62
N ARG A 282 -0.78 8.11 32.57
CA ARG A 282 -0.39 6.70 32.76
C ARG A 282 1.03 6.55 33.30
N VAL A 283 1.96 7.43 32.93
CA VAL A 283 3.29 7.48 33.57
C VAL A 283 3.18 7.93 35.02
N GLU A 284 2.27 8.85 35.34
CA GLU A 284 1.98 9.30 36.71
C GLU A 284 1.41 8.16 37.57
N GLU A 285 0.36 7.47 37.10
CA GLU A 285 -0.22 6.26 37.72
C GLU A 285 0.84 5.20 38.01
N LEU A 286 1.68 4.87 37.01
CA LEU A 286 2.74 3.87 37.17
C LEU A 286 3.83 4.32 38.14
N SER A 287 4.14 5.63 38.20
CA SER A 287 5.09 6.18 39.16
C SER A 287 4.60 6.08 40.60
N ILE A 288 3.30 6.37 40.82
CA ILE A 288 2.62 6.22 42.12
C ILE A 288 2.53 4.74 42.51
N LYS A 289 2.05 3.87 41.61
CA LYS A 289 1.92 2.41 41.81
C LYS A 289 3.24 1.72 42.17
N LYS A 290 4.37 2.24 41.70
CA LYS A 290 5.71 1.65 41.88
C LYS A 290 6.61 2.42 42.87
N GLY A 291 6.16 3.54 43.43
CA GLY A 291 6.92 4.32 44.43
C GLY A 291 8.21 4.95 43.89
N VAL A 292 8.23 5.38 42.63
CA VAL A 292 9.40 5.92 41.91
C VAL A 292 9.04 7.19 41.15
N SER A 293 10.02 7.95 40.64
CA SER A 293 9.71 9.15 39.85
C SER A 293 9.16 8.82 38.45
N MET A 294 8.32 9.69 37.90
CA MET A 294 7.85 9.62 36.50
C MET A 294 9.03 9.58 35.50
N ALA A 295 10.10 10.32 35.79
CA ALA A 295 11.31 10.30 34.98
C ALA A 295 12.01 8.92 35.00
N SER A 296 11.96 8.20 36.14
CA SER A 296 12.48 6.84 36.27
C SER A 296 11.65 5.88 35.42
N VAL A 297 10.31 5.97 35.48
CA VAL A 297 9.37 5.15 34.68
C VAL A 297 9.57 5.36 33.17
N ALA A 298 9.56 6.61 32.70
CA ALA A 298 9.73 6.93 31.28
C ALA A 298 11.11 6.50 30.76
N THR A 299 12.17 6.62 31.58
CA THR A 299 13.53 6.16 31.21
C THR A 299 13.63 4.63 31.19
N ALA A 300 13.01 3.94 32.15
CA ALA A 300 12.95 2.48 32.18
C ALA A 300 12.24 1.91 30.95
N TRP A 301 11.16 2.54 30.48
CA TRP A 301 10.48 2.15 29.24
C TRP A 301 11.41 2.24 28.02
N VAL A 302 12.17 3.34 27.87
CA VAL A 302 13.16 3.49 26.77
C VAL A 302 14.31 2.48 26.91
N LEU A 303 14.78 2.19 28.13
CA LEU A 303 15.78 1.15 28.41
C LEU A 303 15.27 -0.26 28.05
N ARG A 304 13.99 -0.58 28.26
CA ARG A 304 13.36 -1.86 27.91
C ARG A 304 13.20 -2.06 26.41
N LYS A 305 13.10 -0.99 25.61
CA LYS A 305 13.06 -1.03 24.13
C LYS A 305 14.42 -1.41 23.47
N GLY A 306 15.48 -1.53 24.27
CA GLY A 306 16.84 -1.87 23.84
C GLY A 306 17.73 -0.66 23.56
N CYS A 307 17.33 0.52 24.00
CA CYS A 307 18.04 1.79 23.78
C CYS A 307 18.89 2.19 25.00
N ASN A 308 19.85 3.10 24.79
CA ASN A 308 20.62 3.73 25.87
C ASN A 308 20.35 5.25 25.88
N PRO A 309 19.32 5.74 26.62
CA PRO A 309 18.80 7.11 26.48
C PRO A 309 19.75 8.21 26.96
N ILE A 310 19.69 9.35 26.25
CA ILE A 310 20.45 10.58 26.55
C ILE A 310 19.55 11.53 27.35
N VAL A 311 19.86 11.71 28.63
CA VAL A 311 19.02 12.46 29.58
C VAL A 311 19.68 13.79 29.95
N GLY A 312 18.98 14.89 29.73
CA GLY A 312 19.38 16.21 30.24
C GLY A 312 19.01 16.33 31.72
N LEU A 313 20.01 16.50 32.58
CA LEU A 313 19.88 16.54 34.04
C LEU A 313 20.30 17.92 34.55
N THR A 314 19.51 18.51 35.43
CA THR A 314 19.67 19.92 35.89
C THR A 314 19.79 20.07 37.41
N SER A 315 19.94 18.97 38.16
CA SER A 315 20.25 18.98 39.59
C SER A 315 20.75 17.60 40.04
N VAL A 316 21.48 17.57 41.16
CA VAL A 316 22.01 16.34 41.79
C VAL A 316 20.92 15.27 41.99
N GLN A 317 19.76 15.68 42.51
CA GLN A 317 18.63 14.78 42.81
C GLN A 317 18.05 14.14 41.54
N ARG A 318 18.07 14.84 40.40
CA ARG A 318 17.65 14.27 39.11
C ARG A 318 18.60 13.19 38.61
N VAL A 319 19.89 13.26 38.95
CA VAL A 319 20.87 12.20 38.65
C VAL A 319 20.60 10.95 39.50
N GLU A 320 20.17 11.13 40.75
CA GLU A 320 19.83 10.03 41.65
C GLU A 320 18.53 9.34 41.21
N GLN A 321 17.48 10.12 40.92
CA GLN A 321 16.20 9.61 40.39
C GLN A 321 16.35 8.87 39.05
N ILE A 322 17.27 9.28 38.17
CA ILE A 322 17.41 8.64 36.85
C ILE A 322 18.05 7.26 36.94
N VAL A 323 18.94 7.00 37.91
CA VAL A 323 19.53 5.65 38.09
C VAL A 323 18.56 4.65 38.71
N GLU A 324 17.52 5.11 39.42
CA GLU A 324 16.40 4.25 39.86
C GLU A 324 15.70 3.54 38.69
N ALA A 325 15.80 4.06 37.46
CA ALA A 325 15.24 3.45 36.26
C ALA A 325 15.75 2.03 35.96
N PHE A 326 16.84 1.58 36.60
CA PHE A 326 17.32 0.19 36.51
C PHE A 326 16.57 -0.79 37.43
N GLU A 327 15.84 -0.31 38.43
CA GLU A 327 15.02 -1.13 39.35
C GLU A 327 13.52 -1.05 39.06
N VAL A 328 13.09 -0.15 38.16
CA VAL A 328 11.70 -0.08 37.70
C VAL A 328 11.40 -1.26 36.77
N ASP A 329 10.92 -2.37 37.33
CA ASP A 329 10.36 -3.45 36.53
C ASP A 329 9.06 -2.98 35.84
N LEU A 330 8.95 -3.27 34.55
CA LEU A 330 7.82 -2.95 33.70
C LEU A 330 7.38 -4.24 33.00
N ASN A 331 6.25 -4.79 33.43
CA ASN A 331 5.67 -5.98 32.83
C ASN A 331 5.04 -5.63 31.46
N ASP A 332 4.56 -6.63 30.72
CA ASP A 332 4.03 -6.40 29.37
C ASP A 332 2.75 -5.55 29.36
N GLU A 333 1.99 -5.51 30.46
CA GLU A 333 0.84 -4.59 30.62
C GLU A 333 1.29 -3.13 30.82
N ASP A 334 2.30 -2.91 31.68
CA ASP A 334 2.91 -1.59 31.91
C ASP A 334 3.65 -1.07 30.65
N LEU A 335 4.12 -1.97 29.78
CA LEU A 335 4.75 -1.64 28.48
C LEU A 335 3.72 -1.37 27.37
N ASN A 336 2.53 -1.96 27.45
CA ASN A 336 1.41 -1.81 26.50
C ASN A 336 0.63 -0.50 26.70
N VAL A 337 1.34 0.63 26.77
CA VAL A 337 0.74 1.97 26.65
C VAL A 337 0.32 2.18 25.19
N ASN A 338 -0.82 1.61 24.83
CA ASN A 338 -1.39 1.59 23.47
C ASN A 338 -2.17 2.87 23.15
N PHE A 339 -1.47 3.99 23.21
CA PHE A 339 -1.88 5.24 22.58
C PHE A 339 -0.84 5.61 21.53
N VAL A 340 -1.21 5.48 20.25
CA VAL A 340 -0.45 6.06 19.15
C VAL A 340 -0.82 7.55 19.11
N CYS A 341 0.10 8.40 19.55
CA CYS A 341 -0.05 9.84 19.38
C CYS A 341 0.15 10.17 17.89
N ASP A 342 -0.94 10.34 17.13
CA ASP A 342 -0.93 10.52 15.67
C ASP A 342 -0.44 11.92 15.28
N MET A 343 0.85 12.15 15.46
CA MET A 343 1.56 13.41 15.20
C MET A 343 1.90 13.61 13.70
N THR A 344 1.04 13.13 12.79
CA THR A 344 1.32 13.10 11.34
C THR A 344 1.28 14.46 10.64
N GLU A 345 0.86 15.54 11.31
CA GLU A 345 0.90 16.93 10.79
C GLU A 345 2.05 17.81 11.33
N LEU A 346 3.16 17.23 11.81
CA LEU A 346 4.42 17.98 11.99
C LEU A 346 5.53 17.59 11.02
N GLY A 347 5.14 17.36 9.77
CA GLY A 347 6.00 17.35 8.59
C GLY A 347 6.62 18.71 8.24
N THR A 348 7.21 19.45 9.19
CA THR A 348 8.47 20.20 9.04
C THR A 348 8.87 21.01 10.28
N VAL A 349 10.09 20.79 10.77
CA VAL A 349 10.89 21.86 11.40
C VAL A 349 11.54 22.66 10.27
N ARG A 350 10.72 23.45 9.56
CA ARG A 350 11.21 24.44 8.58
C ARG A 350 11.61 25.72 9.28
N SER A 351 12.61 26.39 8.71
CA SER A 351 12.87 27.80 8.90
C SER A 351 11.68 28.64 8.43
N GLU A 352 11.50 29.79 9.08
CA GLU A 352 10.52 30.84 8.80
C GLU A 352 9.02 30.48 8.88
N VAL A 353 8.22 31.51 9.14
CA VAL A 353 6.76 31.41 9.33
C VAL A 353 6.05 32.28 8.31
N ARG A 354 5.18 31.67 7.50
CA ARG A 354 4.07 32.38 6.85
C ARG A 354 2.75 31.71 7.20
N ARG A 355 1.78 32.51 7.64
CA ARG A 355 0.41 32.04 7.94
C ARG A 355 -0.26 31.54 6.66
N VAL A 356 -0.80 30.34 6.72
CA VAL A 356 -1.95 29.92 5.91
C VAL A 356 -3.01 29.44 6.90
N GLN A 357 -4.26 29.90 6.75
CA GLN A 357 -5.37 29.35 7.52
C GLN A 357 -5.83 28.07 6.84
N CYS A 358 -5.47 26.91 7.39
CA CYS A 358 -5.95 25.62 6.91
C CYS A 358 -7.11 25.14 7.80
N THR A 359 -8.29 24.99 7.20
CA THR A 359 -9.38 24.21 7.77
C THR A 359 -9.02 22.74 7.74
N ALA A 360 -9.25 22.02 8.84
CA ALA A 360 -8.81 20.63 8.98
C ALA A 360 -9.46 19.68 7.97
N VAL A 361 -8.65 18.84 7.33
CA VAL A 361 -9.07 17.65 6.56
C VAL A 361 -8.10 16.52 6.89
N GLY A 362 -8.34 15.83 8.01
CA GLY A 362 -7.49 14.74 8.47
C GLY A 362 -7.60 13.49 7.59
N GLY A 363 -6.51 12.75 7.44
CA GLY A 363 -6.46 11.45 6.78
C GLY A 363 -5.35 10.59 7.37
N SER A 364 -5.73 9.60 8.18
CA SER A 364 -4.77 8.80 8.96
C SER A 364 -3.86 7.93 8.06
N ARG A 365 -2.57 7.84 8.42
CA ARG A 365 -1.59 6.98 7.73
C ARG A 365 -1.24 5.76 8.57
N SER A 366 -2.12 4.76 8.53
CA SER A 366 -1.82 3.37 8.91
C SER A 366 -0.45 2.94 8.37
N SER A 367 0.41 2.34 9.19
CA SER A 367 1.70 1.79 8.73
C SER A 367 1.55 0.42 8.06
N PRO A 368 2.53 -0.03 7.26
CA PRO A 368 2.68 -1.43 6.92
C PRO A 368 2.79 -2.32 8.17
N LEU A 369 2.31 -3.57 8.06
CA LEU A 369 2.27 -4.54 9.17
C LEU A 369 2.90 -5.90 8.76
N PRO A 370 3.59 -6.62 9.67
CA PRO A 370 4.16 -7.94 9.36
C PRO A 370 3.05 -9.01 9.23
N LEU A 371 2.78 -9.47 8.00
CA LEU A 371 1.66 -10.33 7.60
C LEU A 371 1.41 -11.48 8.59
N LYS A 372 2.39 -12.38 8.74
CA LYS A 372 2.25 -13.57 9.59
C LYS A 372 1.91 -13.22 11.04
N ARG A 373 2.67 -12.30 11.65
CA ARG A 373 2.48 -11.89 13.04
C ARG A 373 1.14 -11.16 13.25
N THR A 374 0.69 -10.39 12.28
CA THR A 374 -0.63 -9.75 12.30
C THR A 374 -1.72 -10.82 12.29
N LEU A 375 -1.67 -11.80 11.37
CA LEU A 375 -2.66 -12.89 11.30
C LEU A 375 -2.67 -13.74 12.59
N GLU A 376 -1.49 -14.03 13.17
CA GLU A 376 -1.34 -14.74 14.46
C GLU A 376 -1.90 -13.96 15.66
N SER A 377 -2.06 -12.64 15.56
CA SER A 377 -2.60 -11.78 16.63
C SER A 377 -4.13 -11.58 16.57
N LEU A 378 -4.78 -12.04 15.50
CA LEU A 378 -6.24 -11.91 15.34
C LEU A 378 -6.99 -12.88 16.26
N PRO A 379 -8.26 -12.60 16.63
CA PRO A 379 -9.10 -13.56 17.33
C PRO A 379 -9.15 -14.91 16.59
N PRO A 380 -9.11 -16.07 17.26
CA PRO A 380 -9.03 -17.36 16.60
C PRO A 380 -10.31 -17.71 15.84
N LEU A 381 -10.17 -18.45 14.74
CA LEU A 381 -11.29 -19.12 14.07
C LEU A 381 -11.76 -20.31 14.92
N LYS A 382 -13.08 -20.58 14.91
CA LYS A 382 -13.73 -21.62 15.73
C LYS A 382 -14.13 -22.87 14.94
N SER A 383 -14.26 -22.74 13.62
CA SER A 383 -14.73 -23.74 12.68
C SER A 383 -13.85 -23.72 11.42
N SER A 384 -13.85 -24.80 10.65
CA SER A 384 -13.08 -24.87 9.40
C SER A 384 -13.81 -24.22 8.22
N LEU A 385 -13.08 -23.85 7.15
CA LEU A 385 -13.70 -23.33 5.93
C LEU A 385 -14.77 -24.25 5.34
N GLU A 386 -14.50 -25.53 5.15
CA GLU A 386 -15.47 -26.44 4.51
C GLU A 386 -16.70 -26.69 5.39
N GLU A 387 -16.53 -26.73 6.71
CA GLU A 387 -17.64 -26.76 7.66
C GLU A 387 -18.47 -25.47 7.58
N THR A 388 -17.83 -24.30 7.63
CA THR A 388 -18.50 -23.00 7.65
C THR A 388 -19.22 -22.74 6.32
N ARG A 389 -18.54 -22.94 5.19
CA ARG A 389 -19.09 -22.84 3.82
C ARG A 389 -20.18 -23.87 3.55
N SER A 390 -20.09 -25.08 4.11
CA SER A 390 -21.20 -26.06 4.08
C SER A 390 -22.44 -25.58 4.83
N HIS A 391 -22.29 -24.94 5.98
CA HIS A 391 -23.43 -24.31 6.68
C HIS A 391 -24.00 -23.11 5.91
N THR A 392 -23.15 -22.32 5.24
CA THR A 392 -23.58 -21.23 4.33
C THR A 392 -24.42 -21.79 3.18
N ARG A 393 -23.87 -22.77 2.47
CA ARG A 393 -24.51 -23.51 1.36
C ARG A 393 -25.85 -24.13 1.78
N ALA A 394 -25.90 -24.77 2.94
CA ALA A 394 -27.13 -25.37 3.47
C ALA A 394 -28.22 -24.30 3.71
N GLN A 395 -27.90 -23.19 4.39
CA GLN A 395 -28.86 -22.10 4.61
C GLN A 395 -29.37 -21.48 3.29
N ILE A 396 -28.47 -21.29 2.32
CA ILE A 396 -28.82 -20.70 1.02
C ILE A 396 -29.73 -21.63 0.22
N TRP A 397 -29.36 -22.91 0.08
CA TRP A 397 -30.10 -23.85 -0.77
C TRP A 397 -31.38 -24.39 -0.12
N SER A 398 -31.53 -24.33 1.22
CA SER A 398 -32.77 -24.71 1.89
C SER A 398 -33.87 -23.64 1.84
N ASN A 399 -33.54 -22.38 1.55
CA ASN A 399 -34.50 -21.27 1.59
C ASN A 399 -34.80 -20.71 0.19
N PRO A 400 -35.92 -21.11 -0.45
CA PRO A 400 -36.27 -20.67 -1.81
C PRO A 400 -36.71 -19.20 -1.91
N GLN A 401 -36.82 -18.47 -0.79
CA GLN A 401 -37.08 -17.03 -0.79
C GLN A 401 -35.81 -16.19 -0.99
N ILE A 402 -34.62 -16.81 -0.94
CA ILE A 402 -33.36 -16.11 -1.17
C ILE A 402 -33.24 -15.75 -2.66
N PRO A 403 -33.07 -14.46 -3.01
CA PRO A 403 -33.03 -14.01 -4.40
C PRO A 403 -31.82 -14.59 -5.15
N VAL A 404 -31.93 -14.57 -6.48
CA VAL A 404 -30.79 -14.83 -7.37
C VAL A 404 -29.77 -13.70 -7.23
N LEU A 405 -28.51 -14.02 -6.99
CA LEU A 405 -27.44 -13.02 -6.97
C LEU A 405 -26.97 -12.75 -8.40
N VAL A 406 -27.04 -11.49 -8.85
CA VAL A 406 -26.47 -11.06 -10.12
C VAL A 406 -25.20 -10.25 -9.85
N ALA A 407 -24.06 -10.79 -10.23
CA ALA A 407 -22.77 -10.13 -10.05
C ALA A 407 -22.43 -9.26 -11.26
N LEU A 408 -22.47 -7.94 -11.10
CA LEU A 408 -22.09 -6.97 -12.12
C LEU A 408 -20.58 -6.72 -12.00
N ASP A 409 -19.83 -7.19 -12.98
CA ASP A 409 -18.36 -7.30 -12.91
C ASP A 409 -17.67 -6.18 -13.72
N ASP A 410 -16.99 -5.26 -13.03
CA ASP A 410 -16.38 -4.07 -13.65
C ASP A 410 -15.07 -4.38 -14.42
N ASP A 411 -14.52 -5.60 -14.30
CA ASP A 411 -13.51 -6.17 -15.20
C ASP A 411 -13.61 -7.73 -15.26
N PRO A 412 -13.17 -8.40 -16.34
CA PRO A 412 -13.40 -9.85 -16.54
C PRO A 412 -12.62 -10.77 -15.59
N THR A 413 -11.62 -10.24 -14.87
CA THR A 413 -10.86 -11.00 -13.87
C THR A 413 -11.69 -11.28 -12.62
N GLY A 414 -12.87 -10.67 -12.48
CA GLY A 414 -13.65 -10.71 -11.25
C GLY A 414 -14.33 -12.04 -10.90
N THR A 415 -14.20 -13.04 -11.76
CA THR A 415 -14.73 -14.41 -11.59
C THR A 415 -13.83 -15.35 -10.75
N GLN A 416 -12.70 -14.84 -10.26
CA GLN A 416 -11.61 -15.53 -9.54
C GLN A 416 -11.95 -16.67 -8.57
N THR A 417 -12.99 -16.53 -7.77
CA THR A 417 -13.30 -17.42 -6.62
C THR A 417 -14.46 -18.38 -6.89
N CYS A 418 -15.03 -18.36 -8.09
CA CYS A 418 -16.23 -19.10 -8.45
C CYS A 418 -15.93 -20.28 -9.40
N HIS A 419 -16.84 -21.26 -9.43
CA HIS A 419 -16.89 -22.33 -10.43
C HIS A 419 -18.36 -22.75 -10.64
N ASP A 420 -18.64 -23.44 -11.75
CA ASP A 420 -19.97 -23.88 -12.19
C ASP A 420 -21.05 -22.77 -12.25
N ILE A 421 -20.61 -21.53 -12.52
CA ILE A 421 -21.47 -20.33 -12.61
C ILE A 421 -21.40 -19.68 -14.00
N PRO A 422 -22.54 -19.24 -14.58
CA PRO A 422 -22.56 -18.54 -15.86
C PRO A 422 -21.98 -17.12 -15.79
N VAL A 423 -21.34 -16.69 -16.88
CA VAL A 423 -20.98 -15.29 -17.17
C VAL A 423 -21.68 -14.87 -18.45
N LEU A 424 -22.53 -13.85 -18.36
CA LEU A 424 -23.13 -13.18 -19.50
C LEU A 424 -22.27 -11.99 -19.94
N THR A 425 -22.19 -11.76 -21.24
CA THR A 425 -21.57 -10.58 -21.85
C THR A 425 -22.59 -9.70 -22.59
N THR A 426 -23.87 -10.09 -22.53
CA THR A 426 -25.00 -9.38 -23.15
C THR A 426 -26.19 -9.41 -22.19
N TRP A 427 -26.96 -8.33 -22.15
CA TRP A 427 -27.91 -8.03 -21.08
C TRP A 427 -29.27 -7.55 -21.61
N SER A 428 -29.75 -8.12 -22.73
CA SER A 428 -31.11 -7.88 -23.19
C SER A 428 -32.13 -8.54 -22.25
N VAL A 429 -33.35 -7.99 -22.20
CA VAL A 429 -34.43 -8.48 -21.33
C VAL A 429 -34.73 -9.97 -21.57
N GLU A 430 -34.62 -10.44 -22.81
CA GLU A 430 -34.82 -11.84 -23.21
C GLU A 430 -33.73 -12.76 -22.64
N VAL A 431 -32.46 -12.38 -22.78
CA VAL A 431 -31.31 -13.17 -22.29
C VAL A 431 -31.33 -13.23 -20.77
N LEU A 432 -31.53 -12.07 -20.12
CA LEU A 432 -31.60 -11.98 -18.66
C LEU A 432 -32.81 -12.74 -18.09
N ALA A 433 -33.99 -12.67 -18.73
CA ALA A 433 -35.16 -13.41 -18.26
C ALA A 433 -34.96 -14.92 -18.39
N GLN A 434 -34.32 -15.37 -19.48
CA GLN A 434 -33.99 -16.78 -19.66
C GLN A 434 -32.96 -17.26 -18.63
N GLU A 435 -31.92 -16.48 -18.33
CA GLU A 435 -30.92 -16.87 -17.33
C GLU A 435 -31.49 -16.84 -15.90
N LEU A 436 -32.30 -15.83 -15.55
CA LEU A 436 -33.05 -15.80 -14.28
C LEU A 436 -34.01 -16.99 -14.15
N ALA A 437 -34.67 -17.42 -15.22
CA ALA A 437 -35.53 -18.60 -15.21
C ALA A 437 -34.75 -19.91 -15.04
N ASN A 438 -33.56 -20.00 -15.65
CA ASN A 438 -32.64 -21.14 -15.55
C ASN A 438 -31.95 -21.22 -14.18
N THR A 439 -31.70 -20.08 -13.54
CA THR A 439 -30.95 -19.98 -12.28
C THR A 439 -31.82 -20.38 -11.09
N LYS A 440 -31.29 -21.24 -10.22
CA LYS A 440 -31.96 -21.67 -8.98
C LYS A 440 -31.98 -20.52 -7.97
N ALA A 441 -33.04 -20.46 -7.15
CA ALA A 441 -33.05 -19.57 -5.98
C ALA A 441 -31.84 -19.83 -5.08
N GLY A 442 -31.27 -18.77 -4.50
CA GLY A 442 -30.00 -18.83 -3.77
C GLY A 442 -28.74 -19.01 -4.62
N SER A 443 -28.85 -19.31 -5.92
CA SER A 443 -27.70 -19.33 -6.85
C SER A 443 -27.52 -17.96 -7.53
N GLY A 444 -26.63 -17.85 -8.51
CA GLY A 444 -26.31 -16.59 -9.18
C GLY A 444 -25.60 -16.75 -10.53
N PHE A 445 -25.44 -15.62 -11.22
CA PHE A 445 -24.67 -15.50 -12.46
C PHE A 445 -23.97 -14.12 -12.53
N PHE A 446 -22.92 -14.04 -13.33
CA PHE A 446 -22.20 -12.79 -13.59
C PHE A 446 -22.71 -12.11 -14.86
N ILE A 447 -22.64 -10.77 -14.89
CA ILE A 447 -22.69 -9.96 -16.10
C ILE A 447 -21.37 -9.20 -16.17
N LEU A 448 -20.56 -9.48 -17.20
CA LEU A 448 -19.37 -8.70 -17.50
C LEU A 448 -19.80 -7.33 -18.03
N THR A 449 -19.73 -6.29 -17.20
CA THR A 449 -19.99 -4.91 -17.63
C THR A 449 -18.73 -4.31 -18.25
N ASN A 450 -17.54 -4.67 -17.72
CA ASN A 450 -16.26 -4.05 -18.05
C ASN A 450 -16.31 -2.50 -17.90
N SER A 451 -17.17 -1.99 -17.00
CA SER A 451 -17.47 -0.56 -16.82
C SER A 451 -16.23 0.26 -16.48
N ARG A 452 -15.22 -0.35 -15.83
CA ARG A 452 -13.94 0.30 -15.49
C ARG A 452 -13.12 0.75 -16.71
N ALA A 453 -13.48 0.31 -17.91
CA ALA A 453 -12.88 0.78 -19.17
C ALA A 453 -13.61 2.00 -19.78
N LEU A 454 -14.65 2.52 -19.14
CA LEU A 454 -15.48 3.63 -19.62
C LEU A 454 -15.23 4.92 -18.84
N HIS A 455 -15.56 6.06 -19.45
CA HIS A 455 -15.63 7.33 -18.72
C HIS A 455 -16.90 7.38 -17.84
N PRO A 456 -16.89 8.15 -16.72
CA PRO A 456 -17.97 8.13 -15.73
C PRO A 456 -19.42 8.27 -16.27
N PRO A 457 -19.74 9.11 -17.28
CA PRO A 457 -21.10 9.17 -17.83
C PRO A 457 -21.52 7.85 -18.47
N ALA A 458 -20.71 7.31 -19.38
CA ALA A 458 -21.00 6.04 -20.07
C ALA A 458 -21.03 4.84 -19.10
N ALA A 459 -20.23 4.87 -18.02
CA ALA A 459 -20.34 3.89 -16.94
C ALA A 459 -21.67 4.00 -16.17
N ARG A 460 -22.21 5.22 -15.98
CA ARG A 460 -23.53 5.43 -15.37
C ARG A 460 -24.64 4.92 -16.29
N ASP A 461 -24.61 5.31 -17.56
CA ASP A 461 -25.62 4.96 -18.55
C ASP A 461 -25.72 3.44 -18.71
N LEU A 462 -24.59 2.74 -18.79
CA LEU A 462 -24.50 1.28 -18.81
C LEU A 462 -25.10 0.63 -17.55
N MET A 463 -24.82 1.18 -16.36
CA MET A 463 -25.36 0.65 -15.10
C MET A 463 -26.88 0.83 -15.02
N ILE A 464 -27.40 1.97 -15.49
CA ILE A 464 -28.84 2.25 -15.60
C ILE A 464 -29.50 1.30 -16.61
N GLU A 465 -28.89 1.06 -17.77
CA GLU A 465 -29.39 0.12 -18.79
C GLU A 465 -29.49 -1.31 -18.23
N ILE A 466 -28.40 -1.81 -17.64
CA ILE A 466 -28.33 -3.17 -17.08
C ILE A 466 -29.34 -3.34 -15.94
N CYS A 467 -29.44 -2.38 -15.02
CA CYS A 467 -30.41 -2.43 -13.93
C CYS A 467 -31.86 -2.36 -14.43
N THR A 468 -32.12 -1.59 -15.50
CA THR A 468 -33.46 -1.48 -16.12
C THR A 468 -33.85 -2.80 -16.79
N ASN A 469 -32.93 -3.39 -17.56
CA ASN A 469 -33.17 -4.66 -18.24
C ASN A 469 -33.31 -5.82 -17.23
N LEU A 470 -32.52 -5.83 -16.14
CA LEU A 470 -32.69 -6.79 -15.04
C LEU A 470 -34.04 -6.66 -14.34
N LYS A 471 -34.49 -5.43 -14.06
CA LYS A 471 -35.80 -5.17 -13.44
C LYS A 471 -36.96 -5.66 -14.32
N ALA A 472 -36.89 -5.43 -15.63
CA ALA A 472 -37.86 -5.96 -16.60
C ALA A 472 -37.78 -7.49 -16.74
N ALA A 473 -36.56 -8.05 -16.78
CA ALA A 473 -36.32 -9.48 -16.89
C ALA A 473 -36.79 -10.27 -15.65
N SER A 474 -36.58 -9.73 -14.46
CA SER A 474 -37.06 -10.26 -13.18
C SER A 474 -38.58 -10.37 -13.15
N ALA A 475 -39.28 -9.31 -13.58
CA ALA A 475 -40.74 -9.32 -13.71
C ALA A 475 -41.22 -10.34 -14.76
N LYS A 476 -40.52 -10.44 -15.90
CA LYS A 476 -40.80 -11.39 -16.99
C LYS A 476 -40.56 -12.86 -16.60
N ALA A 477 -39.56 -13.13 -15.76
CA ALA A 477 -39.20 -14.47 -15.29
C ALA A 477 -39.95 -14.90 -14.01
N GLY A 478 -40.58 -13.97 -13.29
CA GLY A 478 -41.17 -14.23 -11.97
C GLY A 478 -40.12 -14.57 -10.90
N ARG A 479 -38.91 -14.00 -11.02
CA ARG A 479 -37.74 -14.34 -10.18
C ARG A 479 -37.16 -13.10 -9.49
N PRO A 480 -37.16 -13.03 -8.15
CA PRO A 480 -36.49 -11.93 -7.45
C PRO A 480 -34.97 -12.09 -7.55
N PHE A 481 -34.28 -10.95 -7.63
CA PHE A 481 -32.83 -10.85 -7.69
C PHE A 481 -32.31 -9.80 -6.71
N GLU A 482 -31.04 -9.92 -6.36
CA GLU A 482 -30.24 -8.86 -5.75
C GLU A 482 -28.94 -8.71 -6.57
N ILE A 483 -28.29 -7.54 -6.50
CA ILE A 483 -27.06 -7.26 -7.23
C ILE A 483 -25.85 -7.13 -6.32
N VAL A 484 -24.71 -7.65 -6.75
CA VAL A 484 -23.40 -7.27 -6.22
C VAL A 484 -22.61 -6.56 -7.30
N LEU A 485 -22.14 -5.36 -6.97
CA LEU A 485 -21.21 -4.58 -7.78
C LEU A 485 -19.81 -5.11 -7.46
N ARG A 486 -19.31 -6.03 -8.27
CA ARG A 486 -17.99 -6.62 -8.06
C ARG A 486 -16.95 -5.69 -8.67
N GLY A 487 -15.88 -5.43 -7.90
CA GLY A 487 -14.90 -4.37 -8.13
C GLY A 487 -13.45 -4.85 -8.11
N ASP A 488 -12.50 -3.94 -8.35
CA ASP A 488 -11.10 -4.23 -8.02
C ASP A 488 -10.96 -4.40 -6.50
N SER A 489 -10.32 -5.49 -6.08
CA SER A 489 -9.92 -5.68 -4.70
C SER A 489 -9.06 -4.53 -4.18
N THR A 490 -8.21 -3.91 -5.03
CA THR A 490 -7.42 -2.71 -4.66
C THR A 490 -8.21 -1.40 -4.80
N LEU A 491 -9.51 -1.43 -4.53
CA LEU A 491 -10.40 -0.26 -4.36
C LEU A 491 -10.50 0.69 -5.57
N ARG A 492 -10.29 0.19 -6.79
CA ARG A 492 -10.46 0.96 -8.03
C ARG A 492 -11.85 0.72 -8.65
N GLY A 493 -12.29 1.66 -9.49
CA GLY A 493 -13.61 1.67 -10.14
C GLY A 493 -14.48 2.87 -9.76
N HIS A 494 -15.69 2.91 -10.32
CA HIS A 494 -16.58 4.07 -10.26
C HIS A 494 -17.45 4.11 -8.98
N PHE A 495 -16.81 4.17 -7.81
CA PHE A 495 -17.50 4.41 -6.53
C PHE A 495 -17.55 5.92 -6.21
N PRO A 496 -18.68 6.49 -5.73
CA PRO A 496 -19.98 5.85 -5.43
C PRO A 496 -20.95 5.77 -6.63
N LEU A 497 -20.54 6.22 -7.83
CA LEU A 497 -21.40 6.36 -9.01
C LEU A 497 -22.15 5.09 -9.42
N GLU A 498 -21.51 3.92 -9.42
CA GLU A 498 -22.14 2.63 -9.76
C GLU A 498 -23.25 2.25 -8.75
N PRO A 499 -22.99 2.28 -7.41
CA PRO A 499 -24.06 2.18 -6.41
C PRO A 499 -25.23 3.14 -6.62
N GLU A 500 -24.95 4.43 -6.85
CA GLU A 500 -25.99 5.46 -7.03
C GLU A 500 -26.84 5.22 -8.27
N ALA A 501 -26.22 4.81 -9.39
CA ALA A 501 -26.90 4.49 -10.64
C ALA A 501 -27.80 3.25 -10.51
N ALA A 502 -27.39 2.28 -9.68
CA ALA A 502 -28.21 1.10 -9.40
C ALA A 502 -29.39 1.42 -8.48
N GLU A 503 -29.20 2.21 -7.42
CA GLU A 503 -30.31 2.63 -6.53
C GLU A 503 -31.32 3.55 -7.21
N GLU A 504 -30.91 4.34 -8.21
CA GLU A 504 -31.82 5.14 -9.05
C GLU A 504 -32.87 4.26 -9.75
N VAL A 505 -32.47 3.09 -10.25
CA VAL A 505 -33.35 2.17 -11.00
C VAL A 505 -34.02 1.13 -10.11
N LEU A 506 -33.29 0.54 -9.17
CA LEU A 506 -33.77 -0.57 -8.33
C LEU A 506 -34.45 -0.08 -7.03
N GLY A 507 -34.23 1.17 -6.64
CA GLY A 507 -34.65 1.77 -5.38
C GLY A 507 -33.57 1.66 -4.29
N GLN A 508 -33.60 2.59 -3.34
CA GLN A 508 -32.66 2.65 -2.22
C GLN A 508 -32.68 1.39 -1.35
N SER A 509 -31.49 0.88 -1.03
CA SER A 509 -31.25 -0.12 0.02
C SER A 509 -31.39 0.48 1.43
N ASP A 510 -31.34 -0.36 2.47
CA ASP A 510 -31.23 0.10 3.85
C ASP A 510 -29.78 0.43 4.23
N ALA A 511 -28.80 -0.28 3.67
CA ALA A 511 -27.38 -0.04 3.88
C ALA A 511 -26.53 -0.63 2.74
N TRP A 512 -25.36 -0.03 2.49
CA TRP A 512 -24.36 -0.60 1.59
C TRP A 512 -23.38 -1.48 2.38
N ILE A 513 -22.87 -2.53 1.75
CA ILE A 513 -21.83 -3.42 2.30
C ILE A 513 -20.59 -3.30 1.42
N LEU A 514 -19.47 -2.87 1.99
CA LEU A 514 -18.17 -2.73 1.31
C LEU A 514 -17.23 -3.86 1.77
N ALA A 515 -16.98 -4.81 0.86
CA ALA A 515 -16.28 -6.06 1.16
C ALA A 515 -15.14 -6.37 0.16
N PRO A 516 -14.02 -5.60 0.15
CA PRO A 516 -12.94 -5.72 -0.84
C PRO A 516 -12.02 -6.95 -0.67
N PHE A 517 -12.19 -7.73 0.40
CA PHE A 517 -11.36 -8.90 0.75
C PHE A 517 -11.20 -9.91 -0.40
N PHE A 518 -9.97 -10.40 -0.59
CA PHE A 518 -9.63 -11.42 -1.57
C PHE A 518 -8.31 -12.12 -1.19
N LEU A 519 -8.43 -13.25 -0.49
CA LEU A 519 -7.30 -13.99 0.11
C LEU A 519 -6.26 -14.46 -0.92
N GLN A 520 -6.69 -15.01 -2.05
CA GLN A 520 -5.79 -15.53 -3.10
C GLN A 520 -5.00 -14.42 -3.79
N GLY A 521 -5.50 -13.17 -3.74
CA GLY A 521 -4.77 -11.99 -4.16
C GLY A 521 -3.96 -11.32 -3.03
N GLY A 522 -3.99 -11.84 -1.79
CA GLY A 522 -3.36 -11.20 -0.64
C GLY A 522 -4.01 -9.87 -0.24
N ARG A 523 -5.33 -9.70 -0.43
CA ARG A 523 -6.07 -8.47 -0.06
C ARG A 523 -6.86 -8.68 1.22
N TYR A 524 -6.50 -7.97 2.29
CA TYR A 524 -6.98 -8.13 3.66
C TYR A 524 -7.68 -6.86 4.16
N THR A 525 -8.69 -6.96 5.03
CA THR A 525 -9.29 -5.79 5.71
C THR A 525 -9.27 -6.02 7.21
N ILE A 526 -8.48 -5.22 7.94
CA ILE A 526 -8.22 -5.36 9.38
C ILE A 526 -8.35 -3.97 10.01
N ASP A 527 -9.14 -3.87 11.08
CA ASP A 527 -9.49 -2.63 11.80
C ASP A 527 -9.96 -1.47 10.89
N ASN A 528 -10.67 -1.85 9.83
CA ASN A 528 -11.21 -1.07 8.72
C ASN A 528 -10.17 -0.58 7.70
N VAL A 529 -8.88 -0.81 7.96
CA VAL A 529 -7.81 -0.54 6.99
C VAL A 529 -7.74 -1.68 5.99
N HIS A 530 -7.72 -1.36 4.70
CA HIS A 530 -7.48 -2.33 3.64
C HIS A 530 -5.98 -2.42 3.33
N TYR A 531 -5.49 -3.65 3.13
CA TYR A 531 -4.08 -3.95 2.89
C TYR A 531 -3.91 -4.87 1.67
N VAL A 532 -2.78 -4.70 0.98
CA VAL A 532 -2.26 -5.60 -0.05
C VAL A 532 -0.98 -6.24 0.50
N ALA A 533 -0.89 -7.58 0.46
CA ALA A 533 0.35 -8.27 0.80
C ALA A 533 1.39 -8.09 -0.32
N GLU A 534 2.62 -7.75 0.10
CA GLU A 534 3.83 -7.70 -0.71
C GLU A 534 4.93 -8.39 0.13
N GLY A 535 5.17 -9.67 -0.12
CA GLY A 535 5.97 -10.55 0.76
C GLY A 535 5.32 -10.76 2.14
N ASP A 536 6.16 -10.89 3.17
CA ASP A 536 5.74 -10.99 4.58
C ASP A 536 5.16 -9.67 5.16
N VAL A 537 4.77 -8.70 4.33
CA VAL A 537 4.29 -7.38 4.73
C VAL A 537 2.91 -7.08 4.13
N LEU A 538 1.98 -6.67 4.98
CA LEU A 538 0.72 -6.04 4.62
C LEU A 538 0.96 -4.54 4.38
N VAL A 539 1.00 -4.12 3.12
CA VAL A 539 1.12 -2.72 2.72
C VAL A 539 -0.27 -2.07 2.69
N PRO A 540 -0.50 -0.89 3.33
CA PRO A 540 -1.80 -0.23 3.32
C PRO A 540 -2.19 0.16 1.89
N ALA A 541 -3.44 -0.08 1.49
CA ALA A 541 -3.88 0.04 0.10
C ALA A 541 -3.57 1.43 -0.52
N GLY A 542 -3.75 2.51 0.25
CA GLY A 542 -3.46 3.90 -0.13
C GLY A 542 -1.97 4.22 -0.37
N GLU A 543 -1.05 3.39 0.12
CA GLU A 543 0.40 3.57 -0.08
C GLU A 543 0.90 2.83 -1.34
N THR A 544 0.17 1.80 -1.77
CA THR A 544 0.52 0.94 -2.94
C THR A 544 0.56 1.72 -4.27
N PRO A 545 1.18 1.15 -5.32
CA PRO A 545 1.07 1.68 -6.68
C PRO A 545 -0.38 1.76 -7.20
N PHE A 546 -1.31 0.95 -6.69
CA PHE A 546 -2.72 0.92 -7.15
C PHE A 546 -3.51 2.17 -6.70
N ALA A 547 -3.14 2.78 -5.58
CA ALA A 547 -3.74 4.04 -5.12
C ALA A 547 -3.28 5.25 -5.95
N LYS A 548 -2.13 5.13 -6.64
CA LYS A 548 -1.52 6.16 -7.50
C LYS A 548 -2.02 6.07 -8.96
N ASP A 549 -3.11 5.34 -9.19
CA ASP A 549 -3.79 5.20 -10.48
C ASP A 549 -4.36 6.56 -10.96
N ALA A 550 -4.03 6.98 -12.18
CA ALA A 550 -4.36 8.30 -12.69
C ALA A 550 -5.88 8.55 -12.86
N THR A 551 -6.68 7.50 -13.03
CA THR A 551 -8.13 7.60 -13.24
C THR A 551 -8.92 7.25 -11.97
N PHE A 552 -8.46 6.25 -11.22
CA PHE A 552 -9.21 5.67 -10.10
C PHE A 552 -8.54 5.86 -8.72
N GLY A 553 -7.44 6.60 -8.65
CA GLY A 553 -6.62 6.78 -7.46
C GLY A 553 -7.32 7.34 -6.22
N TYR A 554 -6.64 7.20 -5.09
CA TYR A 554 -7.09 7.55 -3.74
C TYR A 554 -5.88 7.66 -2.80
N LYS A 555 -6.11 8.04 -1.54
CA LYS A 555 -5.06 8.18 -0.51
C LYS A 555 -5.38 7.38 0.75
N SER A 556 -6.66 7.25 1.08
CA SER A 556 -7.12 6.63 2.32
C SER A 556 -7.02 5.11 2.29
N SER A 557 -6.35 4.52 3.30
CA SER A 557 -6.34 3.07 3.53
C SER A 557 -7.42 2.61 4.52
N ASP A 558 -7.79 3.44 5.50
CA ASP A 558 -9.01 3.25 6.30
C ASP A 558 -10.22 3.40 5.36
N LEU A 559 -10.99 2.31 5.20
CA LEU A 559 -12.13 2.28 4.29
C LEU A 559 -13.24 3.25 4.68
N ARG A 560 -13.27 3.71 5.94
CA ARG A 560 -14.17 4.79 6.38
C ARG A 560 -13.78 6.13 5.74
N ASP A 561 -12.49 6.48 5.73
CA ASP A 561 -12.00 7.69 5.06
C ASP A 561 -12.01 7.53 3.54
N TRP A 562 -11.79 6.33 3.01
CA TRP A 562 -11.89 6.05 1.58
C TRP A 562 -13.32 6.29 1.05
N VAL A 563 -14.36 5.89 1.79
CA VAL A 563 -15.76 6.19 1.42
C VAL A 563 -16.01 7.70 1.38
N VAL A 564 -15.50 8.46 2.35
CA VAL A 564 -15.59 9.93 2.37
C VAL A 564 -14.82 10.55 1.19
N GLU A 565 -13.59 10.09 0.94
CA GLU A 565 -12.71 10.57 -0.13
C GLU A 565 -13.32 10.35 -1.52
N LYS A 566 -13.72 9.11 -1.84
CA LYS A 566 -14.28 8.77 -3.16
C LYS A 566 -15.66 9.40 -3.39
N SER A 567 -16.47 9.54 -2.34
CA SER A 567 -17.76 10.27 -2.41
C SER A 567 -17.61 11.79 -2.34
N LYS A 568 -16.39 12.32 -2.22
CA LYS A 568 -16.09 13.77 -2.09
C LYS A 568 -16.87 14.43 -0.94
N GLY A 569 -17.09 13.69 0.14
CA GLY A 569 -17.86 14.12 1.33
C GLY A 569 -19.38 13.90 1.26
N ALA A 570 -19.94 13.41 0.15
CA ALA A 570 -21.38 13.14 0.04
C ALA A 570 -21.85 11.99 0.97
N ILE A 571 -20.94 11.10 1.37
CA ILE A 571 -21.13 10.14 2.46
C ILE A 571 -20.18 10.55 3.58
N SER A 572 -20.72 10.98 4.72
CA SER A 572 -19.94 11.42 5.88
C SER A 572 -19.43 10.23 6.71
N ARG A 573 -18.36 10.43 7.51
CA ARG A 573 -17.66 9.35 8.25
C ARG A 573 -18.58 8.66 9.27
N GLU A 574 -19.55 9.38 9.82
CA GLU A 574 -20.52 8.89 10.82
C GLU A 574 -21.52 7.89 10.21
N ARG A 575 -21.73 7.95 8.89
CA ARG A 575 -22.52 6.97 8.14
C ARG A 575 -21.74 5.68 7.86
N VAL A 576 -20.44 5.60 8.16
CA VAL A 576 -19.60 4.45 7.82
C VAL A 576 -19.18 3.66 9.06
N GLN A 577 -19.59 2.39 9.15
CA GLN A 577 -19.44 1.56 10.35
C GLN A 577 -18.68 0.26 10.09
N GLY A 578 -17.79 -0.14 10.99
CA GLY A 578 -17.04 -1.38 10.89
C GLY A 578 -17.80 -2.61 11.41
N LEU A 579 -17.90 -3.66 10.60
CA LEU A 579 -18.13 -5.04 11.04
C LEU A 579 -16.75 -5.65 11.29
N SER A 580 -16.35 -5.78 12.55
CA SER A 580 -14.99 -6.18 12.95
C SER A 580 -14.79 -7.69 12.99
N LEU A 581 -13.53 -8.12 12.95
CA LEU A 581 -13.15 -9.52 13.13
C LEU A 581 -13.58 -10.09 14.48
N SER A 582 -13.71 -9.26 15.53
CA SER A 582 -14.23 -9.72 16.82
C SER A 582 -15.76 -9.86 16.81
N ASP A 583 -16.50 -8.97 16.13
CA ASP A 583 -17.95 -9.16 15.93
C ASP A 583 -18.21 -10.51 15.23
N ALA A 584 -17.43 -10.83 14.18
CA ALA A 584 -17.54 -12.06 13.42
C ALA A 584 -17.04 -13.31 14.21
N ARG A 585 -15.75 -13.37 14.57
CA ARG A 585 -15.15 -14.58 15.16
C ARG A 585 -15.62 -14.82 16.60
N SER A 586 -15.74 -13.77 17.41
CA SER A 586 -16.19 -13.89 18.80
C SER A 586 -17.73 -13.99 18.88
N GLY A 587 -18.45 -13.07 18.23
CA GLY A 587 -19.91 -12.93 18.33
C GLY A 587 -20.74 -13.73 17.32
N GLY A 588 -20.14 -14.18 16.21
CA GLY A 588 -20.81 -14.97 15.19
C GLY A 588 -21.86 -14.20 14.36
N ALA A 589 -22.60 -14.95 13.54
CA ALA A 589 -23.61 -14.41 12.64
C ALA A 589 -24.70 -13.59 13.34
N ASP A 590 -25.04 -13.90 14.60
CA ASP A 590 -26.04 -13.16 15.37
C ASP A 590 -25.55 -11.77 15.81
N ALA A 591 -24.27 -11.62 16.17
CA ALA A 591 -23.69 -10.32 16.45
C ALA A 591 -23.65 -9.43 15.20
N ILE A 592 -23.27 -10.01 14.04
CA ILE A 592 -23.32 -9.33 12.75
C ILE A 592 -24.75 -8.91 12.40
N ALA A 593 -25.72 -9.82 12.47
CA ALA A 593 -27.12 -9.52 12.19
C ALA A 593 -27.66 -8.41 13.11
N ALA A 594 -27.39 -8.48 14.42
CA ALA A 594 -27.80 -7.46 15.39
C ALA A 594 -27.17 -6.09 15.11
N LYS A 595 -25.95 -6.03 14.58
CA LYS A 595 -25.25 -4.80 14.19
C LYS A 595 -25.83 -4.20 12.91
N LEU A 596 -26.10 -5.04 11.89
CA LEU A 596 -26.77 -4.65 10.65
C LEU A 596 -28.21 -4.13 10.91
N MET A 597 -28.96 -4.78 11.79
CA MET A 597 -30.32 -4.36 12.16
C MET A 597 -30.34 -2.99 12.85
N LYS A 598 -29.33 -2.68 13.68
CA LYS A 598 -29.16 -1.37 14.34
C LYS A 598 -28.70 -0.25 13.40
N GLY A 599 -28.21 -0.57 12.20
CA GLY A 599 -27.80 0.42 11.20
C GLY A 599 -28.96 1.31 10.76
N ALA A 600 -28.75 2.62 10.81
CA ALA A 600 -29.66 3.62 10.24
C ALA A 600 -29.73 3.50 8.72
N LYS A 601 -30.82 3.99 8.09
CA LYS A 601 -30.94 3.90 6.64
C LYS A 601 -29.83 4.70 5.94
N GLY A 602 -29.18 4.11 4.95
CA GLY A 602 -28.04 4.71 4.25
C GLY A 602 -26.71 4.63 5.01
N THR A 603 -26.59 3.71 5.98
CA THR A 603 -25.28 3.32 6.57
C THR A 603 -24.44 2.59 5.51
N VAL A 604 -23.13 2.76 5.53
CA VAL A 604 -22.16 1.94 4.77
C VAL A 604 -21.40 1.07 5.75
N PHE A 605 -21.51 -0.25 5.65
CA PHE A 605 -20.81 -1.20 6.51
C PHE A 605 -19.51 -1.68 5.85
N ILE A 606 -18.39 -1.52 6.55
CA ILE A 606 -17.08 -2.06 6.17
C ILE A 606 -16.97 -3.49 6.68
N VAL A 607 -16.74 -4.44 5.77
CA VAL A 607 -16.45 -5.84 6.14
C VAL A 607 -14.97 -6.00 6.41
N ASN A 608 -14.61 -6.30 7.67
CA ASN A 608 -13.28 -6.78 8.03
C ASN A 608 -13.23 -8.30 7.82
N ALA A 609 -12.18 -8.77 7.15
CA ALA A 609 -11.94 -10.16 6.85
C ALA A 609 -10.44 -10.38 6.62
N ALA A 610 -9.94 -11.49 7.17
CA ALA A 610 -8.56 -11.95 7.00
C ALA A 610 -8.47 -13.45 6.63
N ALA A 611 -9.57 -14.19 6.73
CA ALA A 611 -9.75 -15.55 6.21
C ALA A 611 -11.09 -15.64 5.46
N GLU A 612 -11.33 -16.71 4.67
CA GLU A 612 -12.61 -16.87 3.98
C GLU A 612 -13.77 -17.14 4.95
N GLU A 613 -13.49 -17.79 6.08
CA GLU A 613 -14.43 -18.03 7.18
C GLU A 613 -15.04 -16.75 7.75
N ASP A 614 -14.29 -15.63 7.77
CA ASP A 614 -14.83 -14.33 8.16
C ASP A 614 -15.95 -13.88 7.22
N MET A 615 -15.75 -14.11 5.91
CA MET A 615 -16.72 -13.73 4.89
C MET A 615 -17.98 -14.60 4.96
N ASP A 616 -17.85 -15.91 5.24
CA ASP A 616 -19.00 -16.78 5.49
C ASP A 616 -19.82 -16.32 6.71
N ILE A 617 -19.17 -16.04 7.84
CA ILE A 617 -19.85 -15.58 9.06
C ILE A 617 -20.59 -14.24 8.81
N ILE A 618 -19.96 -13.32 8.07
CA ILE A 618 -20.56 -12.05 7.65
C ILE A 618 -21.77 -12.29 6.74
N VAL A 619 -21.66 -13.20 5.77
CA VAL A 619 -22.77 -13.60 4.87
C VAL A 619 -23.93 -14.21 5.65
N HIS A 620 -23.71 -15.07 6.65
CA HIS A 620 -24.79 -15.59 7.51
C HIS A 620 -25.50 -14.44 8.26
N GLY A 621 -24.74 -13.46 8.77
CA GLY A 621 -25.31 -12.29 9.44
C GLY A 621 -26.14 -11.40 8.52
N ILE A 622 -25.69 -11.22 7.28
CA ILE A 622 -26.43 -10.52 6.22
C ILE A 622 -27.74 -11.27 5.89
N LEU A 623 -27.67 -12.59 5.64
CA LEU A 623 -28.85 -13.40 5.35
C LEU A 623 -29.88 -13.38 6.50
N ARG A 624 -29.43 -13.39 7.76
CA ARG A 624 -30.30 -13.26 8.95
C ARG A 624 -30.93 -11.86 9.08
N ALA A 625 -30.24 -10.80 8.68
CA ALA A 625 -30.79 -9.44 8.65
C ALA A 625 -31.79 -9.26 7.49
N SER A 626 -31.52 -9.83 6.32
CA SER A 626 -32.45 -9.80 5.17
C SER A 626 -33.68 -10.68 5.37
N ALA A 627 -33.57 -11.79 6.10
CA ALA A 627 -34.74 -12.54 6.57
C ALA A 627 -35.65 -11.73 7.52
N GLN A 628 -35.12 -10.66 8.14
CA GLN A 628 -35.86 -9.68 8.94
C GLN A 628 -36.25 -8.42 8.13
N GLY A 629 -36.08 -8.44 6.80
CA GLY A 629 -36.55 -7.41 5.88
C GLY A 629 -35.51 -6.36 5.44
N LYS A 630 -34.29 -6.35 5.99
CA LYS A 630 -33.24 -5.41 5.56
C LYS A 630 -32.78 -5.70 4.13
N LYS A 631 -32.73 -4.66 3.29
CA LYS A 631 -32.17 -4.71 1.93
C LYS A 631 -30.76 -4.13 1.91
N PHE A 632 -29.85 -4.79 1.20
CA PHE A 632 -28.46 -4.36 1.09
C PHE A 632 -28.05 -4.17 -0.37
N LEU A 633 -27.08 -3.29 -0.60
CA LEU A 633 -26.35 -3.18 -1.86
C LEU A 633 -24.87 -3.47 -1.60
N PHE A 634 -24.27 -4.35 -2.40
CA PHE A 634 -22.92 -4.87 -2.15
C PHE A 634 -21.91 -4.27 -3.14
N ARG A 635 -20.79 -3.71 -2.66
CA ARG A 635 -19.57 -3.44 -3.45
C ARG A 635 -18.45 -4.33 -2.92
N SER A 636 -17.94 -5.27 -3.71
CA SER A 636 -17.04 -6.31 -3.18
C SER A 636 -15.84 -6.67 -4.06
N GLY A 637 -14.84 -7.28 -3.44
CA GLY A 637 -13.85 -8.13 -4.11
C GLY A 637 -14.43 -9.52 -4.40
N ALA A 638 -13.55 -10.49 -4.69
CA ALA A 638 -13.93 -11.81 -5.15
C ALA A 638 -14.61 -12.68 -4.07
N ALA A 639 -14.10 -12.66 -2.83
CA ALA A 639 -14.46 -13.63 -1.80
C ALA A 639 -15.94 -13.54 -1.35
N PHE A 640 -16.54 -12.35 -1.43
CA PHE A 640 -17.95 -12.17 -1.06
C PHE A 640 -18.89 -12.98 -1.96
N VAL A 641 -18.63 -13.03 -3.28
CA VAL A 641 -19.53 -13.68 -4.24
C VAL A 641 -19.57 -15.20 -4.05
N SER A 642 -18.41 -15.82 -3.84
CA SER A 642 -18.31 -17.27 -3.58
C SER A 642 -18.93 -17.67 -2.23
N ALA A 643 -18.69 -16.88 -1.17
CA ALA A 643 -19.32 -17.09 0.14
C ALA A 643 -20.85 -16.91 0.07
N ARG A 644 -21.36 -15.82 -0.51
CA ARG A 644 -22.79 -15.55 -0.68
C ARG A 644 -23.52 -16.60 -1.52
N LEU A 645 -22.81 -17.38 -2.34
CA LEU A 645 -23.37 -18.46 -3.15
C LEU A 645 -23.09 -19.88 -2.60
N GLY A 646 -22.35 -20.02 -1.49
CA GLY A 646 -22.04 -21.31 -0.88
C GLY A 646 -21.05 -22.19 -1.67
N ILE A 647 -20.26 -21.58 -2.56
CA ILE A 647 -19.28 -22.27 -3.41
C ILE A 647 -18.07 -22.66 -2.55
N SER A 648 -17.70 -23.94 -2.48
CA SER A 648 -16.43 -24.33 -1.85
C SER A 648 -15.24 -23.99 -2.76
N PRO A 649 -14.07 -23.61 -2.22
CA PRO A 649 -12.87 -23.52 -3.02
C PRO A 649 -12.50 -24.90 -3.58
N ILE A 650 -12.10 -24.95 -4.84
CA ILE A 650 -11.59 -26.15 -5.52
C ILE A 650 -10.12 -25.95 -5.93
N PRO A 651 -9.31 -27.01 -6.04
CA PRO A 651 -7.99 -26.93 -6.65
C PRO A 651 -8.05 -26.42 -8.10
N PRO A 652 -6.96 -25.84 -8.64
CA PRO A 652 -6.87 -25.47 -10.04
C PRO A 652 -7.14 -26.65 -10.99
N ILE A 653 -7.81 -26.37 -12.10
CA ILE A 653 -8.27 -27.39 -13.05
C ILE A 653 -7.10 -27.92 -13.90
N SER A 654 -6.95 -29.23 -13.96
CA SER A 654 -5.87 -29.92 -14.67
C SER A 654 -6.12 -30.08 -16.19
N ALA A 655 -5.10 -30.47 -16.95
CA ALA A 655 -5.23 -30.66 -18.41
C ALA A 655 -6.11 -31.86 -18.75
N GLU A 656 -6.07 -32.87 -17.90
CA GLU A 656 -6.81 -34.12 -17.94
C GLU A 656 -8.30 -33.84 -17.70
N GLN A 657 -8.62 -32.96 -16.74
CA GLN A 657 -9.99 -32.49 -16.49
C GLN A 657 -10.56 -31.63 -17.64
N LEU A 658 -9.69 -30.93 -18.38
CA LEU A 658 -10.07 -30.16 -19.59
C LEU A 658 -10.01 -30.98 -20.88
N ALA A 659 -9.55 -32.23 -20.83
CA ALA A 659 -9.33 -33.10 -21.99
C ALA A 659 -8.52 -32.43 -23.12
N LEU A 660 -7.46 -31.69 -22.78
CA LEU A 660 -6.69 -30.90 -23.75
C LEU A 660 -6.03 -31.76 -24.84
N ASP A 661 -6.18 -31.32 -26.09
CA ASP A 661 -5.50 -31.93 -27.24
C ASP A 661 -4.00 -31.60 -27.24
N GLY A 662 -3.19 -32.53 -26.74
CA GLY A 662 -1.74 -32.40 -26.67
C GLY A 662 -1.02 -32.28 -28.02
N THR A 663 -1.70 -32.48 -29.15
CA THR A 663 -1.09 -32.34 -30.49
C THR A 663 -1.00 -30.89 -30.98
N LYS A 664 -1.77 -29.98 -30.38
CA LYS A 664 -1.90 -28.57 -30.81
C LYS A 664 -1.29 -27.58 -29.83
N GLY A 665 -0.98 -26.40 -30.36
CA GLY A 665 -0.50 -25.24 -29.60
C GLY A 665 -1.60 -24.50 -28.87
N GLY A 666 -1.30 -24.00 -27.67
CA GLY A 666 -2.07 -22.97 -27.00
C GLY A 666 -1.70 -21.58 -27.52
N LEU A 667 -2.61 -20.61 -27.35
CA LEU A 667 -2.44 -19.23 -27.80
C LEU A 667 -2.44 -18.28 -26.60
N ILE A 668 -1.40 -17.45 -26.48
CA ILE A 668 -1.25 -16.45 -25.42
C ILE A 668 -1.33 -15.06 -26.06
N ILE A 669 -2.20 -14.18 -25.57
CA ILE A 669 -2.44 -12.84 -26.13
C ILE A 669 -2.21 -11.76 -25.07
N ALA A 670 -1.27 -10.86 -25.32
CA ALA A 670 -0.90 -9.78 -24.39
C ALA A 670 -0.77 -8.42 -25.09
N GLY A 671 -1.83 -7.60 -25.01
CA GLY A 671 -1.87 -6.28 -25.64
C GLY A 671 -1.27 -5.14 -24.82
N SER A 672 -1.17 -5.28 -23.50
CA SER A 672 -0.81 -4.17 -22.60
C SER A 672 0.69 -3.89 -22.51
N TYR A 673 1.08 -2.63 -22.63
CA TYR A 673 2.41 -2.16 -22.24
C TYR A 673 2.40 -1.65 -20.79
N VAL A 674 2.96 -2.46 -19.89
CA VAL A 674 3.14 -2.14 -18.47
C VAL A 674 4.40 -2.88 -18.00
N PRO A 675 5.26 -2.29 -17.13
CA PRO A 675 6.55 -2.90 -16.77
C PRO A 675 6.43 -4.34 -16.26
N LYS A 676 5.48 -4.62 -15.36
CA LYS A 676 5.21 -5.97 -14.86
C LYS A 676 4.82 -6.96 -15.98
N THR A 677 3.93 -6.57 -16.89
CA THR A 677 3.60 -7.41 -18.06
C THR A 677 4.82 -7.62 -18.95
N THR A 678 5.69 -6.62 -19.13
CA THR A 678 6.95 -6.78 -19.88
C THR A 678 7.90 -7.77 -19.20
N ALA A 679 8.07 -7.69 -17.87
CA ALA A 679 8.89 -8.64 -17.10
C ALA A 679 8.36 -10.08 -17.21
N GLN A 680 7.05 -10.28 -17.02
CA GLN A 680 6.42 -11.60 -17.16
C GLN A 680 6.60 -12.18 -18.57
N LEU A 681 6.37 -11.39 -19.64
CA LEU A 681 6.54 -11.85 -21.01
C LEU A 681 8.01 -12.09 -21.38
N LYS A 682 8.95 -11.31 -20.82
CA LYS A 682 10.40 -11.54 -20.98
C LYS A 682 10.79 -12.88 -20.35
N TYR A 683 10.44 -13.09 -19.08
CA TYR A 683 10.74 -14.32 -18.34
C TYR A 683 10.17 -15.56 -19.05
N LEU A 684 8.92 -15.48 -19.55
CA LEU A 684 8.29 -16.53 -20.36
C LEU A 684 9.10 -16.86 -21.62
N ARG A 685 9.54 -15.85 -22.37
CA ARG A 685 10.34 -16.03 -23.59
C ARG A 685 11.71 -16.64 -23.31
N GLU A 686 12.36 -16.25 -22.22
CA GLU A 686 13.69 -16.72 -21.85
C GLU A 686 13.69 -18.18 -21.37
N HIS A 687 12.58 -18.68 -20.80
CA HIS A 687 12.54 -19.99 -20.14
C HIS A 687 11.65 -21.03 -20.84
N SER A 688 10.93 -20.68 -21.93
CA SER A 688 10.05 -21.63 -22.64
C SER A 688 10.77 -22.60 -23.58
N SER A 689 12.06 -22.39 -23.88
CA SER A 689 12.83 -23.17 -24.87
C SER A 689 12.14 -23.21 -26.25
N ASP A 690 12.41 -24.24 -27.06
CA ASP A 690 11.85 -24.45 -28.40
C ASP A 690 10.32 -24.66 -28.43
N LYS A 691 9.64 -24.62 -27.27
CA LYS A 691 8.20 -24.85 -27.14
C LYS A 691 7.32 -23.59 -27.28
N LEU A 692 7.90 -22.41 -27.55
CA LEU A 692 7.14 -21.16 -27.68
C LEU A 692 7.57 -20.33 -28.88
N THR A 693 6.65 -20.09 -29.82
CA THR A 693 6.84 -19.07 -30.86
C THR A 693 6.39 -17.71 -30.34
N THR A 694 7.21 -16.67 -30.48
CA THR A 694 6.78 -15.28 -30.22
C THR A 694 6.44 -14.56 -31.53
N VAL A 695 5.22 -14.07 -31.64
CA VAL A 695 4.73 -13.18 -32.69
C VAL A 695 4.54 -11.80 -32.09
N GLU A 696 5.58 -10.96 -32.18
CA GLU A 696 5.49 -9.54 -31.82
C GLU A 696 4.73 -8.79 -32.92
N LEU A 697 3.80 -7.91 -32.53
CA LEU A 697 3.07 -6.97 -33.39
C LEU A 697 3.68 -5.57 -33.22
N ASP A 698 4.25 -5.03 -34.29
CA ASP A 698 4.89 -3.72 -34.31
C ASP A 698 3.85 -2.59 -34.28
N VAL A 699 3.68 -1.97 -33.10
CA VAL A 699 2.67 -0.91 -32.89
C VAL A 699 2.93 0.31 -33.77
N ASN A 700 4.16 0.56 -34.24
CA ASN A 700 4.43 1.65 -35.17
C ASN A 700 3.69 1.43 -36.50
N LYS A 701 3.78 0.22 -37.08
CA LYS A 701 3.05 -0.15 -38.31
C LYS A 701 1.53 -0.16 -38.13
N LEU A 702 1.05 -0.61 -36.97
CA LEU A 702 -0.38 -0.59 -36.65
C LEU A 702 -0.95 0.84 -36.60
N LEU A 703 -0.11 1.85 -36.38
CA LEU A 703 -0.49 3.28 -36.36
C LEU A 703 -0.19 4.01 -37.68
N GLU A 704 0.77 3.52 -38.48
CA GLU A 704 1.26 4.15 -39.72
C GLU A 704 0.17 4.34 -40.79
N SER A 705 -0.49 3.26 -41.20
CA SER A 705 -1.61 3.32 -42.17
C SER A 705 -2.56 2.11 -42.04
N PRO A 706 -3.78 2.18 -42.60
CA PRO A 706 -4.68 1.03 -42.68
C PRO A 706 -4.08 -0.18 -43.41
N GLU A 707 -3.26 0.07 -44.42
CA GLU A 707 -2.57 -0.94 -45.24
C GLU A 707 -1.43 -1.60 -44.45
N SER A 708 -0.52 -0.80 -43.87
CA SER A 708 0.59 -1.28 -43.03
C SER A 708 0.08 -2.12 -41.84
N ARG A 709 -1.06 -1.70 -41.26
CA ARG A 709 -1.78 -2.44 -40.21
C ARG A 709 -2.31 -3.80 -40.69
N GLU A 710 -2.90 -3.88 -41.89
CA GLU A 710 -3.42 -5.14 -42.43
C GLU A 710 -2.28 -6.08 -42.85
N GLU A 711 -1.18 -5.57 -43.44
CA GLU A 711 0.01 -6.37 -43.77
C GLU A 711 0.65 -6.99 -42.51
N GLU A 712 0.85 -6.19 -41.46
CA GLU A 712 1.41 -6.65 -40.18
C GLU A 712 0.48 -7.68 -39.50
N LEU A 713 -0.84 -7.50 -39.61
CA LEU A 713 -1.85 -8.45 -39.14
C LEU A 713 -1.83 -9.77 -39.93
N GLN A 714 -1.74 -9.72 -41.26
CA GLN A 714 -1.65 -10.92 -42.10
C GLN A 714 -0.34 -11.68 -41.88
N ARG A 715 0.78 -10.98 -41.68
CA ARG A 715 2.06 -11.56 -41.27
C ARG A 715 1.93 -12.33 -39.96
N ALA A 716 1.35 -11.70 -38.94
CA ALA A 716 1.14 -12.31 -37.63
C ALA A 716 0.22 -13.54 -37.69
N LEU A 717 -0.88 -13.45 -38.45
CA LEU A 717 -1.79 -14.57 -38.71
C LEU A 717 -1.05 -15.73 -39.39
N ALA A 718 -0.34 -15.49 -40.48
CA ALA A 718 0.38 -16.53 -41.23
C ALA A 718 1.39 -17.31 -40.35
N THR A 719 2.07 -16.63 -39.41
CA THR A 719 2.93 -17.31 -38.44
C THR A 719 2.12 -18.15 -37.45
N ALA A 720 1.08 -17.59 -36.83
CA ALA A 720 0.28 -18.31 -35.82
C ALA A 720 -0.49 -19.51 -36.40
N GLU A 721 -1.00 -19.41 -37.63
CA GLU A 721 -1.70 -20.49 -38.34
C GLU A 721 -0.79 -21.70 -38.59
N SER A 722 0.51 -21.47 -38.84
CA SER A 722 1.53 -22.51 -39.00
C SER A 722 1.88 -23.18 -37.67
N GLU A 723 2.18 -22.37 -36.65
CA GLU A 723 2.77 -22.87 -35.41
C GLU A 723 1.74 -23.50 -34.45
N LEU A 724 0.47 -23.06 -34.46
CA LEU A 724 -0.58 -23.68 -33.62
C LEU A 724 -0.95 -25.12 -34.02
N GLN A 725 -0.56 -25.58 -35.21
CA GLN A 725 -0.73 -26.98 -35.65
C GLN A 725 0.34 -27.92 -35.09
N LYS A 726 1.32 -27.39 -34.35
CA LYS A 726 2.42 -28.12 -33.71
C LYS A 726 2.17 -28.18 -32.20
N PRO A 727 2.79 -29.11 -31.44
CA PRO A 727 2.64 -29.19 -29.98
C PRO A 727 3.49 -28.13 -29.23
N GLN A 728 3.45 -26.88 -29.69
CA GLN A 728 4.19 -25.72 -29.16
C GLN A 728 3.22 -24.53 -29.01
N ASP A 729 3.40 -23.69 -28.00
CA ASP A 729 2.51 -22.54 -27.77
C ASP A 729 2.91 -21.33 -28.63
N VAL A 730 1.97 -20.41 -28.87
CA VAL A 730 2.21 -19.16 -29.62
C VAL A 730 1.86 -17.96 -28.74
N LEU A 731 2.85 -17.10 -28.47
CA LEU A 731 2.67 -15.81 -27.81
C LEU A 731 2.50 -14.70 -28.85
N VAL A 732 1.32 -14.11 -28.90
CA VAL A 732 1.02 -12.86 -29.63
C VAL A 732 1.09 -11.69 -28.66
N MET A 733 2.01 -10.77 -28.88
CA MET A 733 2.20 -9.61 -28.00
C MET A 733 2.46 -8.32 -28.78
N THR A 734 2.11 -7.18 -28.19
CA THR A 734 2.43 -5.86 -28.73
C THR A 734 3.89 -5.49 -28.46
N SER A 735 4.49 -4.73 -29.38
CA SER A 735 5.91 -4.35 -29.32
C SER A 735 6.30 -3.64 -28.04
N ARG A 736 7.46 -3.98 -27.45
CA ARG A 736 7.86 -3.51 -26.10
C ARG A 736 8.56 -2.15 -26.07
N LYS A 737 8.14 -1.23 -26.95
CA LYS A 737 8.46 0.20 -26.87
C LYS A 737 7.17 0.96 -26.55
N LEU A 738 7.17 1.77 -25.50
CA LEU A 738 6.04 2.64 -25.20
C LEU A 738 5.89 3.70 -26.30
N ILE A 739 4.68 3.82 -26.84
CA ILE A 739 4.27 4.89 -27.74
C ILE A 739 3.13 5.63 -27.03
N THR A 740 3.40 6.84 -26.54
CA THR A 740 2.40 7.76 -26.00
C THR A 740 1.87 8.67 -27.10
N GLY A 741 0.63 9.11 -26.97
CA GLY A 741 0.11 10.23 -27.75
C GLY A 741 0.73 11.57 -27.31
N ALA A 742 0.32 12.66 -27.96
CA ALA A 742 0.65 14.01 -27.52
C ALA A 742 -0.18 14.45 -26.31
N ASP A 743 -1.27 13.75 -26.03
CA ASP A 743 -2.21 13.96 -24.94
C ASP A 743 -2.84 12.63 -24.47
N GLU A 744 -3.72 12.68 -23.48
CA GLU A 744 -4.44 11.52 -22.94
C GLU A 744 -5.36 10.86 -23.98
N ARG A 745 -5.99 11.66 -24.84
CA ARG A 745 -6.98 11.20 -25.82
C ARG A 745 -6.32 10.40 -26.94
N SER A 746 -5.27 10.95 -27.55
CA SER A 746 -4.46 10.27 -28.55
C SER A 746 -3.76 9.02 -27.99
N SER A 747 -3.42 9.01 -26.70
CA SER A 747 -2.95 7.79 -26.02
C SER A 747 -4.05 6.72 -25.89
N LEU A 748 -5.31 7.12 -25.65
CA LEU A 748 -6.48 6.23 -25.64
C LEU A 748 -6.83 5.70 -27.04
N ASP A 749 -6.70 6.53 -28.08
CA ASP A 749 -6.92 6.17 -29.48
C ASP A 749 -5.88 5.14 -29.98
N ILE A 750 -4.62 5.27 -29.55
CA ILE A 750 -3.57 4.26 -29.77
C ILE A 750 -3.96 2.92 -29.12
N GLY A 751 -4.35 2.93 -27.85
CA GLY A 751 -4.78 1.73 -27.13
C GLY A 751 -5.99 1.05 -27.79
N SER A 752 -6.95 1.84 -28.25
CA SER A 752 -8.15 1.39 -28.97
C SER A 752 -7.81 0.75 -30.32
N THR A 753 -6.87 1.35 -31.06
CA THR A 753 -6.37 0.81 -32.34
C THR A 753 -5.68 -0.55 -32.13
N VAL A 754 -4.84 -0.65 -31.12
CA VAL A 754 -4.14 -1.90 -30.74
C VAL A 754 -5.13 -2.99 -30.33
N ALA A 755 -6.13 -2.66 -29.51
CA ALA A 755 -7.17 -3.60 -29.10
C ALA A 755 -7.99 -4.10 -30.31
N ALA A 756 -8.36 -3.21 -31.24
CA ALA A 756 -9.05 -3.57 -32.47
C ALA A 756 -8.22 -4.52 -33.36
N VAL A 757 -6.90 -4.35 -33.45
CA VAL A 757 -6.01 -5.27 -34.19
C VAL A 757 -5.95 -6.64 -33.53
N LEU A 758 -5.88 -6.73 -32.20
CA LEU A 758 -5.88 -8.01 -31.48
C LEU A 758 -7.23 -8.74 -31.63
N VAL A 759 -8.34 -8.01 -31.65
CA VAL A 759 -9.67 -8.56 -32.00
C VAL A 759 -9.70 -9.01 -33.45
N ALA A 760 -9.16 -8.24 -34.39
CA ALA A 760 -9.08 -8.62 -35.81
C ALA A 760 -8.20 -9.87 -36.02
N PHE A 761 -7.12 -10.03 -35.24
CA PHE A 761 -6.31 -11.25 -35.21
C PHE A 761 -7.14 -12.44 -34.73
N LEU A 762 -7.71 -12.37 -33.53
CA LEU A 762 -8.43 -13.52 -32.96
C LEU A 762 -9.70 -13.85 -33.75
N THR A 763 -10.36 -12.88 -34.38
CA THR A 763 -11.52 -13.13 -35.27
C THR A 763 -11.12 -13.71 -36.64
N LYS A 764 -9.96 -13.37 -37.21
CA LYS A 764 -9.49 -13.92 -38.51
C LYS A 764 -8.81 -15.29 -38.42
N LEU A 765 -8.18 -15.63 -37.30
CA LEU A 765 -7.43 -16.89 -37.09
C LEU A 765 -8.28 -18.15 -37.35
N LYS A 766 -7.84 -19.08 -38.20
CA LYS A 766 -8.61 -20.31 -38.54
C LYS A 766 -8.21 -21.50 -37.68
N ALA A 767 -6.93 -21.63 -37.36
CA ALA A 767 -6.41 -22.60 -36.41
C ALA A 767 -7.19 -22.54 -35.10
N THR A 768 -7.66 -23.69 -34.63
CA THR A 768 -8.25 -23.82 -33.29
C THR A 768 -7.12 -24.15 -32.32
N PRO A 769 -6.71 -23.22 -31.44
CA PRO A 769 -5.68 -23.52 -30.45
C PRO A 769 -6.21 -24.51 -29.40
N ARG A 770 -5.31 -25.13 -28.65
CA ARG A 770 -5.58 -26.02 -27.52
C ARG A 770 -6.28 -25.31 -26.35
N TYR A 771 -5.90 -24.06 -26.11
CA TYR A 771 -6.46 -23.14 -25.12
C TYR A 771 -6.14 -21.70 -25.54
N ILE A 772 -6.80 -20.70 -24.94
CA ILE A 772 -6.39 -19.29 -25.03
C ILE A 772 -6.09 -18.73 -23.64
N ILE A 773 -5.01 -17.96 -23.50
CA ILE A 773 -4.69 -17.15 -22.33
C ILE A 773 -4.67 -15.67 -22.74
N ALA A 774 -5.56 -14.84 -22.19
CA ALA A 774 -5.54 -13.39 -22.41
C ALA A 774 -4.95 -12.67 -21.18
N LYS A 775 -4.07 -11.68 -21.39
CA LYS A 775 -3.36 -10.98 -20.29
C LYS A 775 -3.83 -9.54 -20.10
N GLY A 776 -4.42 -9.27 -18.94
CA GLY A 776 -4.90 -7.94 -18.50
C GLY A 776 -6.38 -7.72 -18.83
N GLY A 777 -7.07 -6.90 -18.02
CA GLY A 777 -8.53 -6.76 -18.01
C GLY A 777 -9.15 -6.45 -19.39
N ILE A 778 -8.79 -5.30 -19.98
CA ILE A 778 -9.35 -4.87 -21.28
C ILE A 778 -9.10 -5.92 -22.38
N THR A 779 -7.86 -6.41 -22.52
CA THR A 779 -7.53 -7.47 -23.49
C THR A 779 -8.35 -8.74 -23.25
N SER A 780 -8.56 -9.14 -22.00
CA SER A 780 -9.34 -10.33 -21.65
C SER A 780 -10.85 -10.15 -21.86
N SER A 781 -11.35 -8.91 -21.76
CA SER A 781 -12.74 -8.57 -22.08
C SER A 781 -12.93 -8.64 -23.59
N ASP A 782 -12.07 -7.96 -24.35
CA ASP A 782 -12.15 -7.89 -25.81
C ASP A 782 -11.92 -9.25 -26.48
N MET A 783 -11.00 -10.08 -26.00
CA MET A 783 -10.79 -11.42 -26.57
C MET A 783 -11.99 -12.34 -26.32
N ALA A 784 -12.65 -12.27 -25.16
CA ALA A 784 -13.86 -13.06 -24.89
C ALA A 784 -15.07 -12.56 -25.70
N THR A 785 -15.37 -11.25 -25.61
CA THR A 785 -16.60 -10.64 -26.12
C THR A 785 -16.59 -10.40 -27.62
N LYS A 786 -15.47 -9.90 -28.16
CA LYS A 786 -15.33 -9.50 -29.58
C LYS A 786 -14.49 -10.48 -30.38
N GLY A 787 -13.42 -11.02 -29.78
CA GLY A 787 -12.50 -11.98 -30.41
C GLY A 787 -13.13 -13.37 -30.58
N LEU A 788 -13.77 -13.87 -29.53
CA LEU A 788 -14.43 -15.18 -29.49
C LEU A 788 -15.95 -15.09 -29.59
N GLY A 789 -16.57 -13.92 -29.43
CA GLY A 789 -18.02 -13.77 -29.57
C GLY A 789 -18.84 -14.49 -28.49
N MET A 790 -18.23 -14.78 -27.33
CA MET A 790 -18.89 -15.44 -26.22
C MET A 790 -20.04 -14.57 -25.70
N LYS A 791 -21.29 -15.05 -25.75
CA LYS A 791 -22.47 -14.37 -25.17
C LYS A 791 -22.77 -14.86 -23.76
N ARG A 792 -22.62 -16.17 -23.55
CA ARG A 792 -22.71 -16.85 -22.26
C ARG A 792 -21.58 -17.87 -22.12
N ALA A 793 -20.66 -17.63 -21.21
CA ALA A 793 -19.63 -18.58 -20.80
C ALA A 793 -19.99 -19.27 -19.47
N MET A 794 -19.32 -20.36 -19.16
CA MET A 794 -19.31 -21.02 -17.85
C MET A 794 -17.95 -20.81 -17.19
N ILE A 795 -17.92 -20.38 -15.93
CA ILE A 795 -16.70 -20.38 -15.11
C ILE A 795 -16.44 -21.84 -14.73
N VAL A 796 -15.44 -22.47 -15.33
CA VAL A 796 -15.08 -23.88 -15.04
C VAL A 796 -14.31 -23.97 -13.72
N GLY A 797 -13.70 -22.88 -13.29
CA GLY A 797 -12.97 -22.75 -12.04
C GLY A 797 -11.75 -21.88 -12.22
N GLN A 798 -10.61 -22.34 -11.71
CA GLN A 798 -9.34 -21.62 -11.74
C GLN A 798 -8.29 -22.36 -12.58
N ALA A 799 -7.58 -21.63 -13.42
CA ALA A 799 -6.34 -22.07 -14.07
C ALA A 799 -5.20 -22.17 -13.03
N ALA A 800 -5.14 -21.20 -12.12
CA ALA A 800 -4.27 -21.16 -10.96
C ALA A 800 -4.92 -20.27 -9.89
N ALA A 801 -4.37 -20.24 -8.67
CA ALA A 801 -4.90 -19.43 -7.58
C ALA A 801 -5.07 -17.95 -8.01
N GLY A 802 -6.31 -17.47 -8.04
CA GLY A 802 -6.64 -16.11 -8.47
C GLY A 802 -6.59 -15.86 -9.99
N VAL A 803 -6.56 -16.91 -10.81
CA VAL A 803 -6.55 -16.86 -12.29
C VAL A 803 -7.76 -17.65 -12.83
N PRO A 804 -8.89 -16.99 -13.16
CA PRO A 804 -10.12 -17.69 -13.56
C PRO A 804 -10.04 -18.31 -14.96
N LEU A 805 -10.78 -19.41 -15.12
CA LEU A 805 -10.89 -20.21 -16.33
C LEU A 805 -12.36 -20.32 -16.77
N TRP A 806 -12.65 -19.91 -18.00
CA TRP A 806 -13.97 -19.98 -18.62
C TRP A 806 -14.00 -21.02 -19.75
N ARG A 807 -15.19 -21.48 -20.11
CA ARG A 807 -15.47 -22.22 -21.35
C ARG A 807 -16.82 -21.75 -21.92
N CYS A 808 -16.90 -21.53 -23.23
CA CYS A 808 -18.17 -21.24 -23.89
C CYS A 808 -18.51 -22.40 -24.83
N ASP A 809 -19.59 -23.11 -24.52
CA ASP A 809 -20.08 -24.25 -25.32
C ASP A 809 -21.12 -23.83 -26.38
N GLU A 810 -21.41 -22.53 -26.51
CA GLU A 810 -22.41 -22.01 -27.44
C GLU A 810 -21.93 -22.05 -28.90
N PRO A 811 -22.72 -22.54 -29.86
CA PRO A 811 -22.37 -22.52 -31.29
C PRO A 811 -22.17 -21.13 -31.90
N SER A 812 -22.57 -20.06 -31.21
CA SER A 812 -22.28 -18.68 -31.61
C SER A 812 -20.90 -18.18 -31.18
N SER A 813 -20.23 -18.87 -30.25
CA SER A 813 -18.84 -18.59 -29.92
C SER A 813 -17.92 -19.17 -30.98
N LYS A 814 -16.83 -18.46 -31.27
CA LYS A 814 -15.71 -19.01 -32.00
C LYS A 814 -15.03 -20.08 -31.13
N HIS A 815 -14.73 -21.22 -31.75
CA HIS A 815 -14.20 -22.43 -31.09
C HIS A 815 -15.04 -22.86 -29.84
N PRO A 816 -16.29 -23.33 -30.02
CA PRO A 816 -17.08 -23.84 -28.90
C PRO A 816 -16.35 -24.96 -28.13
N GLY A 817 -16.43 -24.92 -26.81
CA GLY A 817 -15.72 -25.84 -25.91
C GLY A 817 -14.26 -25.46 -25.61
N LEU A 818 -13.71 -24.41 -26.22
CA LEU A 818 -12.32 -23.97 -25.98
C LEU A 818 -12.13 -23.43 -24.55
N PRO A 819 -11.14 -23.93 -23.79
CA PRO A 819 -10.76 -23.35 -22.50
C PRO A 819 -10.11 -21.97 -22.66
N TYR A 820 -10.62 -20.99 -21.90
CA TYR A 820 -10.25 -19.59 -21.98
C TYR A 820 -9.81 -19.05 -20.60
N VAL A 821 -8.52 -18.75 -20.46
CA VAL A 821 -7.90 -18.26 -19.22
C VAL A 821 -7.87 -16.74 -19.23
N VAL A 822 -8.49 -16.12 -18.24
CA VAL A 822 -8.42 -14.67 -17.99
C VAL A 822 -7.28 -14.41 -17.01
N PHE A 823 -6.12 -13.97 -17.51
CA PHE A 823 -4.94 -13.74 -16.68
C PHE A 823 -4.91 -12.29 -16.16
N PRO A 824 -5.03 -12.03 -14.84
CA PRO A 824 -5.15 -10.67 -14.32
C PRO A 824 -3.86 -9.83 -14.42
N GLY A 825 -4.00 -8.51 -14.23
CA GLY A 825 -2.85 -7.61 -14.04
C GLY A 825 -2.20 -7.75 -12.66
N ASN A 826 -3.02 -7.97 -11.62
CA ASN A 826 -2.70 -7.64 -10.23
C ASN A 826 -2.26 -8.83 -9.35
N VAL A 827 -2.20 -10.05 -9.90
CA VAL A 827 -1.79 -11.26 -9.15
C VAL A 827 -0.25 -11.33 -9.07
N HIS A 828 0.27 -11.70 -7.91
CA HIS A 828 1.67 -12.11 -7.68
C HIS A 828 1.68 -13.61 -7.38
N LEU A 829 2.59 -14.37 -8.00
CA LEU A 829 2.62 -15.84 -7.90
C LEU A 829 3.90 -16.37 -7.21
N GLN A 830 4.79 -15.48 -6.75
CA GLN A 830 6.03 -15.86 -6.06
C GLN A 830 5.80 -16.40 -4.64
N GLU A 831 4.73 -16.01 -3.96
CA GLU A 831 4.58 -16.20 -2.51
C GLU A 831 3.83 -17.48 -2.11
N GLN A 832 3.25 -18.22 -3.06
CA GLN A 832 2.50 -19.46 -2.77
C GLN A 832 3.35 -20.75 -2.85
N LEU A 833 4.65 -20.66 -3.13
CA LEU A 833 5.56 -21.82 -3.13
C LEU A 833 5.49 -22.68 -1.83
N PRO A 834 5.41 -22.12 -0.61
CA PRO A 834 5.38 -22.91 0.62
C PRO A 834 4.16 -23.85 0.75
N VAL A 835 3.04 -23.51 0.12
CA VAL A 835 1.79 -24.30 0.18
C VAL A 835 1.81 -25.47 -0.81
N LEU A 836 2.54 -25.32 -1.92
CA LEU A 836 2.70 -26.37 -2.94
C LEU A 836 3.83 -27.37 -2.63
N HIS A 837 4.74 -27.03 -1.71
CA HIS A 837 5.84 -27.92 -1.28
C HIS A 837 5.49 -28.89 -0.14
N SER A 838 4.25 -29.38 -0.10
CA SER A 838 3.92 -30.57 0.71
C SER A 838 4.49 -31.84 0.04
N PRO A 839 5.26 -32.69 0.73
CA PRO A 839 5.81 -33.93 0.16
C PRO A 839 4.79 -34.97 -0.32
N ALA A 840 3.49 -34.71 -0.12
CA ALA A 840 2.39 -35.56 -0.57
C ALA A 840 1.89 -35.26 -2.00
N LEU A 841 2.39 -34.20 -2.66
CA LEU A 841 2.04 -33.87 -4.05
C LEU A 841 3.17 -34.27 -5.00
N THR A 842 2.91 -35.29 -5.84
CA THR A 842 3.86 -35.80 -6.84
C THR A 842 3.95 -34.88 -8.08
N PRO A 843 4.99 -35.03 -8.93
CA PRO A 843 5.19 -34.19 -10.13
C PRO A 843 4.14 -34.30 -11.25
N GLU A 844 2.97 -34.86 -10.97
CA GLU A 844 1.90 -35.15 -11.95
C GLU A 844 0.71 -34.18 -11.83
N ALA A 845 0.74 -33.26 -10.86
CA ALA A 845 -0.33 -32.30 -10.59
C ALA A 845 -0.30 -31.05 -11.51
N GLY A 846 -0.93 -31.12 -12.69
CA GLY A 846 -1.38 -29.93 -13.44
C GLY A 846 -0.68 -29.65 -14.78
N VAL A 847 -0.85 -30.54 -15.77
CA VAL A 847 -0.10 -30.51 -17.04
C VAL A 847 -0.38 -29.31 -17.97
N VAL A 848 -1.38 -28.46 -17.71
CA VAL A 848 -1.61 -27.21 -18.49
C VAL A 848 -0.48 -26.20 -18.29
N PHE A 849 0.24 -26.28 -17.16
CA PHE A 849 0.88 -25.12 -16.56
C PHE A 849 2.41 -25.19 -16.41
N GLN A 850 3.12 -25.78 -17.39
CA GLN A 850 4.55 -25.43 -17.57
C GLN A 850 4.71 -23.91 -17.77
N VAL A 851 3.83 -23.26 -18.54
CA VAL A 851 3.77 -21.78 -18.68
C VAL A 851 3.62 -21.04 -17.34
N HIS A 852 3.10 -21.68 -16.28
CA HIS A 852 2.96 -21.07 -14.96
C HIS A 852 4.27 -21.05 -14.16
N SER A 853 5.24 -21.95 -14.36
CA SER A 853 6.57 -21.73 -13.75
C SER A 853 7.37 -20.64 -14.47
N LEU A 854 6.89 -20.21 -15.65
CA LEU A 854 7.55 -19.31 -16.59
C LEU A 854 6.91 -17.91 -16.67
N LEU A 855 5.97 -17.57 -15.78
CA LEU A 855 5.34 -16.24 -15.68
C LEU A 855 5.47 -15.60 -14.29
N THR A 856 6.26 -16.22 -13.41
CA THR A 856 6.09 -16.12 -11.95
C THR A 856 7.38 -15.98 -11.13
N ALA A 857 8.56 -15.91 -11.74
CA ALA A 857 9.75 -15.43 -11.06
C ALA A 857 10.07 -14.01 -11.54
N ASP A 858 10.43 -13.13 -10.62
CA ASP A 858 10.99 -11.81 -10.93
C ASP A 858 12.50 -11.81 -10.67
N ALA A 859 13.22 -10.87 -11.28
CA ALA A 859 14.67 -10.96 -11.46
C ALA A 859 15.48 -10.28 -10.33
N THR A 860 16.11 -11.10 -9.49
CA THR A 860 17.30 -10.72 -8.71
C THR A 860 18.48 -11.63 -9.06
N HIS A 861 19.70 -11.11 -8.99
CA HIS A 861 20.89 -11.75 -9.56
C HIS A 861 21.78 -12.47 -8.53
N ASN A 862 22.47 -13.48 -9.03
CA ASN A 862 23.74 -14.05 -8.55
C ASN A 862 23.81 -14.58 -7.10
N LEU A 863 23.61 -15.89 -6.99
CA LEU A 863 24.46 -16.73 -6.14
C LEU A 863 24.92 -17.93 -6.98
N ASP A 864 26.19 -17.93 -7.39
CA ASP A 864 26.77 -19.05 -8.11
C ASP A 864 26.88 -20.27 -7.19
N VAL A 865 26.29 -21.38 -7.62
CA VAL A 865 26.50 -22.71 -7.02
C VAL A 865 26.82 -23.67 -8.15
N GLU A 866 28.10 -24.05 -8.27
CA GLU A 866 28.55 -25.01 -9.27
C GLU A 866 27.86 -26.37 -9.04
N VAL A 867 27.03 -26.80 -10.00
CA VAL A 867 26.45 -28.14 -10.01
C VAL A 867 27.52 -29.13 -10.48
N ALA A 868 28.42 -29.50 -9.56
CA ALA A 868 29.48 -30.48 -9.80
C ALA A 868 28.87 -31.83 -10.21
N SER A 869 29.13 -32.24 -11.46
CA SER A 869 28.47 -33.39 -12.09
C SER A 869 29.16 -34.71 -11.74
N PHE A 870 28.78 -35.29 -10.59
CA PHE A 870 29.28 -36.60 -10.16
C PHE A 870 28.74 -37.75 -11.03
N ARG A 871 29.55 -38.16 -12.02
CA ARG A 871 29.52 -39.54 -12.53
C ARG A 871 30.04 -40.49 -11.45
N ALA A 872 29.42 -41.66 -11.35
CA ALA A 872 29.89 -42.70 -10.45
C ALA A 872 31.21 -43.32 -10.95
N VAL A 873 32.19 -43.42 -10.04
CA VAL A 873 33.38 -44.26 -10.16
C VAL A 873 33.64 -44.88 -8.79
N GLU A 874 33.96 -46.18 -8.75
CA GLU A 874 34.22 -46.92 -7.51
C GLU A 874 35.66 -46.70 -7.02
N GLY A 875 35.87 -46.58 -5.70
CA GLY A 875 37.21 -46.48 -5.12
C GLY A 875 37.22 -46.42 -3.60
N HIS A 876 38.01 -47.29 -2.96
CA HIS A 876 38.25 -47.27 -1.51
C HIS A 876 39.54 -46.49 -1.20
N VAL A 877 39.48 -45.49 -0.31
CA VAL A 877 40.61 -45.07 0.56
C VAL A 877 40.02 -44.61 1.90
N ALA A 878 40.69 -44.93 3.01
CA ALA A 878 40.31 -44.48 4.36
C ALA A 878 41.51 -43.81 5.06
N ILE A 879 41.28 -42.68 5.74
CA ILE A 879 42.25 -41.96 6.59
C ILE A 879 41.51 -41.37 7.81
N ALA A 880 42.17 -41.32 8.97
CA ALA A 880 41.73 -40.68 10.22
C ALA A 880 42.97 -40.01 10.88
N VAL A 881 42.97 -39.31 12.02
CA VAL A 881 42.09 -39.17 13.22
C VAL A 881 42.29 -37.70 13.74
N PRO A 882 42.02 -37.23 14.99
CA PRO A 882 41.34 -37.79 16.19
C PRO A 882 40.29 -36.84 16.86
N LEU A 883 39.68 -37.31 17.96
CA LEU A 883 39.01 -36.50 19.01
C LEU A 883 39.91 -36.35 20.27
N PRO A 884 39.69 -35.32 21.10
CA PRO A 884 39.15 -35.55 22.48
C PRO A 884 38.06 -34.51 22.85
N SER A 885 36.98 -34.73 23.65
CA SER A 885 36.79 -35.35 25.00
C SER A 885 37.47 -34.56 26.15
N LEU A 886 36.89 -34.23 27.32
CA LEU A 886 35.85 -34.81 28.23
C LEU A 886 34.87 -33.71 28.79
N HIS A 887 33.60 -34.00 29.14
CA HIS A 887 32.98 -34.27 30.49
C HIS A 887 33.12 -33.16 31.58
N VAL A 888 32.20 -32.91 32.54
CA VAL A 888 31.08 -33.68 33.18
C VAL A 888 29.83 -32.76 33.43
N GLY A 889 28.62 -33.32 33.64
CA GLY A 889 27.39 -32.62 34.09
C GLY A 889 27.20 -32.57 35.63
N PRO A 890 25.99 -32.72 36.23
CA PRO A 890 24.65 -32.97 35.65
C PRO A 890 23.44 -32.19 36.29
N LEU A 891 22.25 -32.23 35.66
CA LEU A 891 20.93 -32.55 36.31
C LEU A 891 19.71 -32.48 35.33
N PHE A 892 19.21 -33.69 34.97
CA PHE A 892 17.81 -34.13 34.72
C PHE A 892 16.71 -33.27 34.03
N ARG A 893 15.68 -33.81 33.33
CA ARG A 893 15.47 -35.08 32.54
C ARG A 893 14.01 -35.17 31.98
N ILE A 894 13.78 -35.19 30.66
CA ILE A 894 12.71 -35.90 29.88
C ILE A 894 13.23 -35.91 28.42
N GLN A 895 13.66 -37.00 27.76
CA GLN A 895 13.12 -38.33 27.44
C GLN A 895 12.12 -38.37 26.27
N VAL A 896 12.63 -38.73 25.09
CA VAL A 896 11.88 -39.12 23.88
C VAL A 896 12.43 -40.47 23.41
N HIS A 897 11.57 -41.38 22.94
CA HIS A 897 11.98 -42.72 22.48
C HIS A 897 12.18 -42.80 20.95
N ILE A 898 13.14 -43.63 20.53
CA ILE A 898 13.43 -43.99 19.13
C ILE A 898 13.57 -45.52 19.04
N VAL A 899 12.94 -46.12 18.03
CA VAL A 899 13.25 -47.44 17.43
C VAL A 899 12.85 -47.29 15.95
N GLN A 900 13.72 -47.28 14.94
CA GLN A 900 14.51 -48.40 14.36
C GLN A 900 13.66 -49.61 13.88
N GLU A 901 14.04 -50.40 12.86
CA GLU A 901 14.72 -50.11 11.57
C GLU A 901 14.73 -51.40 10.68
N THR A 902 15.22 -51.30 9.43
CA THR A 902 15.77 -52.38 8.57
C THR A 902 14.81 -53.30 7.76
N ARG A 903 15.39 -54.26 7.02
CA ARG A 903 15.10 -54.54 5.58
C ARG A 903 14.98 -56.05 5.21
N HIS A 904 14.54 -56.27 3.95
CA HIS A 904 14.66 -57.50 3.12
C HIS A 904 13.60 -58.60 3.41
N ALA A 905 13.18 -59.47 2.47
CA ALA A 905 13.88 -59.96 1.27
C ALA A 905 12.98 -60.52 0.11
N PHE A 906 13.52 -60.46 -1.11
CA PHE A 906 13.49 -61.50 -2.18
C PHE A 906 12.24 -61.83 -3.08
N ARG A 907 12.52 -61.77 -4.40
CA ARG A 907 12.12 -62.64 -5.54
C ARG A 907 10.83 -62.39 -6.38
N ARG A 908 11.03 -62.71 -7.68
CA ARG A 908 10.15 -62.72 -8.89
C ARG A 908 9.26 -64.00 -8.93
N PRO A 909 8.31 -64.22 -9.89
CA PRO A 909 8.12 -63.55 -11.20
C PRO A 909 6.67 -63.22 -11.65
N LEU A 910 6.57 -62.61 -12.85
CA LEU A 910 5.38 -62.47 -13.70
C LEU A 910 4.92 -63.84 -14.28
N PRO A 911 3.64 -64.00 -14.73
CA PRO A 911 3.34 -63.76 -16.15
C PRO A 911 1.94 -63.20 -16.52
N ALA A 912 1.94 -62.26 -17.47
CA ALA A 912 1.13 -62.18 -18.70
C ALA A 912 -0.43 -62.38 -18.78
N CYS A 913 -1.01 -61.54 -19.66
CA CYS A 913 -2.08 -61.83 -20.66
C CYS A 913 -3.60 -61.61 -20.40
N LEU A 914 -4.13 -60.64 -21.16
CA LEU A 914 -5.30 -60.71 -22.08
C LEU A 914 -6.77 -60.61 -21.57
N VAL A 915 -7.41 -59.52 -22.01
CA VAL A 915 -8.73 -59.45 -22.73
C VAL A 915 -10.07 -59.45 -21.93
N ARG A 916 -10.73 -58.27 -22.00
CA ARG A 916 -12.18 -57.94 -22.14
C ARG A 916 -13.26 -58.70 -21.33
N ARG A 917 -14.00 -57.90 -20.53
CA ARG A 917 -15.49 -57.80 -20.35
C ARG A 917 -16.37 -58.94 -20.91
N PRO A 918 -17.35 -59.45 -20.14
CA PRO A 918 -18.66 -58.76 -20.03
C PRO A 918 -19.35 -58.78 -18.63
N ARG A 919 -20.53 -58.12 -18.54
CA ARG A 919 -21.59 -58.22 -17.50
C ARG A 919 -22.86 -58.86 -18.15
N PRO A 920 -24.07 -58.99 -17.52
CA PRO A 920 -24.54 -58.83 -16.11
C PRO A 920 -25.37 -60.10 -15.64
N VAL A 921 -26.52 -59.92 -14.95
CA VAL A 921 -27.60 -60.91 -14.52
C VAL A 921 -27.46 -61.42 -13.06
N LEU A 922 -28.46 -61.40 -12.15
CA LEU A 922 -29.85 -60.86 -12.12
C LEU A 922 -30.33 -60.50 -10.67
N ASP A 923 -31.66 -60.29 -10.51
CA ASP A 923 -32.55 -60.32 -9.33
C ASP A 923 -32.77 -59.06 -8.45
N VAL A 924 -33.94 -58.75 -7.82
CA VAL A 924 -35.42 -59.01 -7.97
C VAL A 924 -36.07 -58.82 -6.57
N LEU A 925 -37.09 -58.00 -6.27
CA LEU A 925 -37.89 -56.97 -6.99
C LEU A 925 -37.76 -55.60 -6.24
N CYS A 926 -38.73 -54.69 -5.95
CA CYS A 926 -40.18 -54.40 -6.18
C CYS A 926 -40.42 -52.89 -5.82
N LYS A 927 -41.46 -52.11 -6.17
CA LYS A 927 -42.59 -52.22 -7.13
C LYS A 927 -43.26 -50.82 -7.33
N HIS A 928 -43.63 -50.44 -8.57
CA HIS A 928 -44.71 -49.50 -8.96
C HIS A 928 -44.67 -47.99 -8.57
N SER A 929 -45.12 -47.00 -9.39
CA SER A 929 -45.60 -47.06 -10.80
C SER A 929 -45.80 -45.69 -11.50
N ILE A 930 -45.56 -45.65 -12.84
CA ILE A 930 -46.38 -44.99 -13.90
C ILE A 930 -46.40 -43.43 -13.96
N ARG A 931 -46.25 -42.74 -15.12
CA ARG A 931 -45.88 -43.10 -16.53
C ARG A 931 -45.37 -41.88 -17.32
N ASN A 932 -44.44 -42.11 -18.26
CA ASN A 932 -44.28 -41.36 -19.53
C ASN A 932 -44.89 -42.18 -20.69
N PRO A 933 -45.16 -41.59 -21.87
CA PRO A 933 -44.31 -41.85 -23.07
C PRO A 933 -44.04 -40.57 -23.94
N VAL A 934 -42.94 -40.38 -24.70
CA VAL A 934 -42.32 -41.12 -25.86
C VAL A 934 -43.23 -40.96 -27.13
N VAL A 935 -42.81 -40.63 -28.38
CA VAL A 935 -41.70 -41.13 -29.26
C VAL A 935 -41.25 -40.11 -30.36
N TYR A 936 -40.07 -40.37 -30.97
CA TYR A 936 -39.53 -39.91 -32.29
C TYR A 936 -40.44 -40.29 -33.51
N PRO A 937 -40.20 -39.91 -34.82
CA PRO A 937 -38.91 -39.66 -35.52
C PRO A 937 -38.88 -38.62 -36.70
N LEU A 938 -37.84 -38.74 -37.54
CA LEU A 938 -37.48 -38.01 -38.78
C LEU A 938 -38.56 -37.94 -39.90
N ALA A 939 -38.62 -36.80 -40.63
CA ALA A 939 -38.90 -36.77 -42.08
C ALA A 939 -38.52 -35.42 -42.75
N ARG A 940 -38.15 -35.45 -44.04
CA ARG A 940 -38.14 -34.27 -44.95
C ARG A 940 -39.46 -34.20 -45.74
N ARG A 941 -40.03 -33.02 -45.98
CA ARG A 941 -40.78 -32.70 -47.23
C ARG A 941 -40.99 -31.19 -47.44
N ARG A 942 -41.10 -30.80 -48.72
CA ARG A 942 -41.54 -29.46 -49.19
C ARG A 942 -43.04 -29.47 -49.47
N ILE A 943 -43.71 -28.32 -49.31
CA ILE A 943 -44.99 -27.87 -49.91
C ILE A 943 -45.18 -26.42 -49.34
N VAL A 944 -45.32 -25.28 -50.06
CA VAL A 944 -45.98 -24.88 -51.33
C VAL A 944 -47.51 -24.79 -51.16
N ALA A 945 -48.22 -23.65 -51.30
CA ALA A 945 -47.88 -22.23 -51.51
C ALA A 945 -49.16 -21.34 -51.32
N LEU A 946 -49.09 -20.03 -51.63
CA LEU A 946 -50.20 -19.10 -51.99
C LEU A 946 -51.12 -18.63 -50.82
N SER A 947 -51.84 -17.48 -50.85
CA SER A 947 -52.03 -16.38 -51.85
C SER A 947 -52.70 -15.12 -51.22
N ASN A 948 -52.80 -13.89 -51.79
CA ASN A 948 -52.01 -13.11 -52.78
C ASN A 948 -52.55 -11.63 -52.91
N CYS A 949 -52.17 -10.68 -52.05
CA CYS A 949 -52.36 -9.22 -52.28
C CYS A 949 -51.01 -8.48 -52.09
N LYS A 950 -50.33 -7.97 -53.13
CA LYS A 950 -50.64 -6.79 -54.00
C LYS A 950 -50.56 -5.48 -53.19
N MET A 951 -49.75 -4.48 -53.56
CA MET A 951 -49.47 -3.96 -54.92
C MET A 951 -47.97 -3.87 -55.34
N ARG A 952 -47.73 -3.33 -56.56
CA ARG A 952 -46.43 -3.03 -57.23
C ARG A 952 -46.08 -1.53 -56.98
N ALA A 953 -44.86 -0.96 -57.04
CA ALA A 953 -43.64 -1.14 -57.87
C ALA A 953 -43.81 -0.68 -59.36
N PRO A 954 -42.79 -0.12 -60.08
CA PRO A 954 -41.39 0.23 -59.72
C PRO A 954 -40.83 1.57 -60.34
N ILE A 955 -39.48 1.77 -60.32
CA ILE A 955 -38.62 2.58 -61.24
C ILE A 955 -38.47 4.13 -61.07
N GLU A 956 -37.26 4.64 -61.37
CA GLU A 956 -36.76 6.05 -61.43
C GLU A 956 -37.16 6.77 -62.78
N PRO A 957 -36.61 7.92 -63.29
CA PRO A 957 -35.53 8.83 -62.84
C PRO A 957 -35.64 10.37 -63.13
N TYR A 958 -34.58 11.10 -62.75
CA TYR A 958 -33.93 12.28 -63.42
C TYR A 958 -34.49 13.74 -63.37
N ARG A 959 -33.63 14.61 -62.80
CA ARG A 959 -33.22 16.01 -63.13
C ARG A 959 -34.06 16.94 -64.03
N GLN A 960 -33.96 18.23 -63.69
CA GLN A 960 -33.51 19.30 -64.62
C GLN A 960 -32.38 20.11 -63.95
N GLY A 961 -31.35 20.64 -64.64
CA GLY A 961 -30.96 20.58 -66.07
C GLY A 961 -29.42 20.42 -66.21
N THR A 962 -28.58 21.31 -66.78
CA THR A 962 -28.62 22.26 -67.94
C THR A 962 -27.28 23.03 -67.95
N THR A 963 -26.51 23.27 -69.04
CA THR A 963 -26.51 22.70 -70.42
C THR A 963 -25.20 23.05 -71.15
N ARG A 964 -24.67 22.12 -71.98
CA ARG A 964 -23.66 22.30 -73.07
C ARG A 964 -22.20 22.66 -72.65
N SER A 965 -21.13 22.28 -73.36
CA SER A 965 -20.96 21.54 -74.64
C SER A 965 -19.71 20.60 -74.64
N GLN A 966 -19.37 20.03 -75.81
CA GLN A 966 -18.19 19.19 -76.13
C GLN A 966 -16.84 19.97 -75.91
N ASP A 967 -15.63 19.39 -75.95
CA ASP A 967 -15.13 18.22 -76.70
C ASP A 967 -13.78 17.62 -76.15
N ARG A 968 -13.41 16.41 -76.62
CA ARG A 968 -12.06 15.78 -76.69
C ARG A 968 -11.30 15.20 -75.46
N ASN A 969 -10.29 14.40 -75.84
CA ASN A 969 -9.39 13.44 -75.15
C ASN A 969 -7.92 13.78 -75.65
N PRO A 970 -6.76 13.16 -75.29
CA PRO A 970 -6.39 12.18 -74.25
C PRO A 970 -5.06 12.48 -73.47
N ARG A 971 -4.62 11.50 -72.65
CA ARG A 971 -3.22 11.11 -72.25
C ARG A 971 -2.01 11.92 -72.77
N MET A 972 -0.97 12.12 -71.93
CA MET A 972 0.34 11.41 -72.04
C MET A 972 1.45 11.82 -71.01
N LYS A 973 2.34 10.84 -70.70
CA LYS A 973 3.83 10.87 -70.51
C LYS A 973 4.51 12.13 -69.90
N SER A 974 5.25 12.07 -68.77
CA SER A 974 6.49 11.34 -68.39
C SER A 974 7.81 12.12 -68.63
N LEU A 975 8.88 11.78 -67.89
CA LEU A 975 10.18 12.49 -67.74
C LEU A 975 10.09 13.69 -66.76
N GLY A 976 11.01 13.93 -65.81
CA GLY A 976 12.13 13.10 -65.33
C GLY A 976 13.52 13.53 -65.82
N VAL A 977 14.23 14.33 -65.01
CA VAL A 977 15.70 14.59 -65.03
C VAL A 977 16.14 15.04 -63.62
N VAL A 978 17.43 14.96 -63.30
CA VAL A 978 17.97 14.94 -61.92
C VAL A 978 19.14 15.93 -61.72
N GLN A 979 19.33 16.39 -60.47
CA GLN A 979 20.46 17.21 -59.95
C GLN A 979 20.48 18.70 -60.40
N LYS A 980 21.14 19.64 -59.69
CA LYS A 980 22.28 19.55 -58.72
C LYS A 980 22.23 20.65 -57.63
N ARG A 981 23.15 20.60 -56.64
CA ARG A 981 23.42 21.65 -55.63
C ARG A 981 24.20 22.85 -56.29
N HIS A 982 24.46 24.03 -55.70
CA HIS A 982 24.70 24.42 -54.29
C HIS A 982 24.70 25.98 -54.09
N ARG A 983 24.44 26.42 -52.83
CA ARG A 983 25.01 27.61 -52.10
C ARG A 983 24.76 29.09 -52.51
N LEU A 984 24.44 29.87 -51.45
CA LEU A 984 24.90 31.23 -51.08
C LEU A 984 24.34 32.53 -51.72
N SER A 985 23.35 33.11 -51.00
CA SER A 985 23.47 34.40 -50.27
C SER A 985 23.12 35.77 -50.93
N TYR A 986 22.90 36.74 -50.02
CA TYR A 986 22.84 38.21 -50.15
C TYR A 986 21.54 38.93 -50.61
N ARG A 987 21.02 39.77 -49.67
CA ARG A 987 20.42 41.13 -49.79
C ARG A 987 19.29 41.42 -50.81
N ASP A 988 18.53 42.52 -50.73
CA ASP A 988 18.02 43.41 -49.64
C ASP A 988 17.20 44.53 -50.33
N GLU A 989 16.07 44.97 -49.76
CA GLU A 989 15.52 46.34 -49.82
C GLU A 989 14.15 46.42 -49.12
N SER A 990 13.69 47.63 -48.74
CA SER A 990 12.55 47.79 -47.83
C SER A 990 11.67 49.04 -48.05
N ARG A 991 10.35 48.87 -47.84
CA ARG A 991 9.28 49.86 -47.48
C ARG A 991 7.93 49.12 -47.51
N GLY A 992 7.00 49.24 -46.56
CA GLY A 992 7.02 49.89 -45.24
C GLY A 992 5.62 49.95 -44.57
N ALA A 993 5.53 50.69 -43.46
CA ALA A 993 4.31 51.21 -42.77
C ALA A 993 3.54 50.37 -41.71
N ARG A 994 3.79 50.76 -40.43
CA ARG A 994 2.91 50.77 -39.22
C ARG A 994 2.68 49.41 -38.47
N PHE A 995 2.86 49.20 -37.15
CA PHE A 995 3.00 49.99 -35.86
C PHE A 995 1.75 49.85 -34.97
N VAL A 996 1.75 49.66 -33.63
CA VAL A 996 2.71 49.46 -32.49
C VAL A 996 2.03 48.50 -31.48
N GLY A 997 2.62 47.73 -30.54
CA GLY A 997 4.00 47.53 -30.03
C GLY A 997 4.03 46.35 -29.02
N ARG A 998 5.17 45.67 -28.76
CA ARG A 998 6.39 46.04 -27.99
C ARG A 998 6.30 45.74 -26.47
N MET A 999 7.32 45.21 -25.78
CA MET A 999 8.73 44.94 -26.19
C MET A 999 9.39 43.75 -25.45
N HIS A 1000 10.55 43.30 -25.96
CA HIS A 1000 11.38 42.20 -25.43
C HIS A 1000 12.83 42.68 -25.12
N VAL A 1001 13.46 42.06 -24.11
CA VAL A 1001 14.84 41.48 -24.07
C VAL A 1001 16.06 42.31 -24.56
N PHE A 1002 16.88 42.76 -23.58
CA PHE A 1002 18.37 42.79 -23.47
C PHE A 1002 19.34 43.52 -24.45
N SER A 1003 20.57 43.73 -23.93
CA SER A 1003 21.81 44.36 -24.48
C SER A 1003 21.89 45.91 -24.35
N SER A 1004 23.06 46.57 -24.18
CA SER A 1004 24.48 46.13 -24.23
C SER A 1004 25.41 46.92 -23.24
N GLU A 1005 26.71 46.58 -23.23
CA GLU A 1005 27.85 47.29 -22.60
C GLU A 1005 28.09 48.72 -23.18
N ALA A 1006 28.91 49.64 -22.62
CA ALA A 1006 29.44 49.92 -21.25
C ALA A 1006 30.26 51.25 -21.28
N LEU A 1007 30.50 51.94 -20.14
CA LEU A 1007 31.75 52.69 -19.78
C LEU A 1007 31.65 53.63 -18.53
N LYS A 1008 32.76 53.70 -17.77
CA LYS A 1008 33.28 54.80 -16.90
C LYS A 1008 32.66 55.14 -15.51
N ALA A 1009 33.39 54.68 -14.47
CA ALA A 1009 34.02 55.45 -13.38
C ALA A 1009 33.24 55.90 -12.10
N TYR A 1010 33.68 55.31 -10.97
CA TYR A 1010 33.99 55.85 -9.60
C TYR A 1010 33.62 57.29 -9.18
N PRO A 1011 33.49 57.60 -7.85
CA PRO A 1011 33.51 56.76 -6.62
C PRO A 1011 32.17 56.92 -5.82
N SER A 1012 31.98 56.93 -4.48
CA SER A 1012 32.82 56.86 -3.24
C SER A 1012 31.98 56.44 -1.99
N GLU A 1013 32.70 56.08 -0.91
CA GLU A 1013 32.46 56.27 0.56
C GLU A 1013 31.12 56.84 1.09
N GLY A 1014 30.67 56.38 2.29
CA GLY A 1014 29.71 57.15 3.11
C GLY A 1014 28.95 56.45 4.27
N SER A 1015 29.59 56.35 5.44
CA SER A 1015 29.03 56.51 6.80
C SER A 1015 27.54 56.18 7.15
N ALA A 1016 27.35 55.39 8.23
CA ALA A 1016 26.20 55.46 9.16
C ALA A 1016 26.15 56.86 9.89
N PRO A 1017 25.12 57.29 10.68
CA PRO A 1017 24.35 56.46 11.61
C PRO A 1017 22.89 56.87 12.01
N GLU A 1018 22.33 56.10 12.94
CA GLU A 1018 21.41 56.44 14.06
C GLU A 1018 20.04 57.19 13.91
N ARG A 1019 19.06 56.57 14.61
CA ARG A 1019 17.96 57.18 15.41
C ARG A 1019 16.78 57.91 14.74
N ALA A 1020 15.68 57.13 14.69
CA ALA A 1020 14.40 57.40 15.36
C ALA A 1020 13.52 58.60 14.95
N ARG A 1021 12.28 58.28 14.56
CA ARG A 1021 11.09 59.02 15.00
C ARG A 1021 9.85 58.13 15.11
N LYS A 1022 8.83 58.62 15.81
CA LYS A 1022 7.64 57.87 16.23
C LYS A 1022 6.37 58.61 15.78
N ALA A 1023 5.39 57.83 15.30
CA ALA A 1023 3.95 58.15 15.23
C ALA A 1023 3.39 59.12 14.15
N LEU A 1024 2.08 58.91 13.92
CA LEU A 1024 1.04 59.82 13.41
C LEU A 1024 0.94 60.15 11.91
N SER A 1025 0.12 59.34 11.22
CA SER A 1025 -1.11 59.77 10.55
C SER A 1025 -2.04 58.54 10.40
N CYS A 1026 -3.35 58.62 10.13
CA CYS A 1026 -4.47 59.43 10.62
C CYS A 1026 -5.74 58.73 10.07
N ASN A 1027 -6.83 58.75 10.84
CA ASN A 1027 -8.16 58.16 10.64
C ASN A 1027 -8.72 58.05 9.20
N GLY A 1028 -9.59 57.06 8.96
CA GLY A 1028 -10.49 57.03 7.81
C GLY A 1028 -11.36 55.76 7.70
N GLU A 1029 -12.55 55.75 8.30
CA GLU A 1029 -13.59 54.77 7.98
C GLU A 1029 -14.34 55.18 6.70
N VAL A 1030 -14.50 54.26 5.74
CA VAL A 1030 -15.60 54.28 4.74
C VAL A 1030 -16.04 52.84 4.49
N ALA A 1031 -17.35 52.63 4.31
CA ALA A 1031 -17.97 51.31 4.24
C ALA A 1031 -18.14 50.75 2.81
N LEU A 1032 -18.49 49.46 2.77
CA LEU A 1032 -19.34 48.75 1.80
C LEU A 1032 -19.68 49.45 0.47
N VAL A 1033 -19.39 48.75 -0.64
CA VAL A 1033 -20.30 48.69 -1.80
C VAL A 1033 -20.54 47.23 -2.17
N GLN A 1034 -21.79 46.80 -2.05
CA GLN A 1034 -22.33 45.60 -2.69
C GLN A 1034 -23.57 46.06 -3.46
N VAL A 1035 -23.64 45.74 -4.76
CA VAL A 1035 -24.79 46.09 -5.61
C VAL A 1035 -25.71 44.87 -5.70
N ALA A 1036 -27.01 45.11 -5.61
CA ALA A 1036 -28.05 44.08 -5.53
C ALA A 1036 -28.76 43.84 -6.87
N CYS A 1037 -29.55 42.77 -6.91
CA CYS A 1037 -30.97 42.84 -7.26
C CYS A 1037 -31.70 41.68 -6.55
N ASP A 1038 -32.71 42.02 -5.75
CA ASP A 1038 -34.10 41.51 -5.75
C ASP A 1038 -34.34 40.04 -6.18
N ASP A 1039 -35.19 39.25 -5.50
CA ASP A 1039 -36.53 39.61 -5.03
C ASP A 1039 -36.88 39.08 -3.61
N GLY A 1040 -37.91 39.66 -2.99
CA GLY A 1040 -38.19 39.48 -1.56
C GLY A 1040 -39.23 38.40 -1.18
N VAL A 1041 -39.42 38.23 0.13
CA VAL A 1041 -40.72 38.42 0.83
C VAL A 1041 -40.47 38.42 2.35
N GLU A 1042 -41.28 39.17 3.09
CA GLU A 1042 -41.14 39.40 4.54
C GLU A 1042 -41.69 38.25 5.40
N VAL A 1043 -41.26 38.18 6.67
CA VAL A 1043 -42.09 38.58 7.84
C VAL A 1043 -41.19 38.67 9.10
N THR A 1044 -41.64 39.44 10.10
CA THR A 1044 -40.78 40.09 11.11
C THR A 1044 -40.59 39.34 12.43
N ARG A 1045 -39.43 39.66 13.07
CA ARG A 1045 -39.16 39.88 14.51
C ARG A 1045 -40.38 39.76 15.47
N GLN A 1046 -40.24 39.25 16.70
CA GLN A 1046 -39.51 39.99 17.76
C GLN A 1046 -38.96 39.15 18.94
N ASN A 1047 -37.77 39.57 19.36
CA ASN A 1047 -37.25 39.80 20.72
C ASN A 1047 -38.01 39.25 21.96
N GLY A 1048 -37.24 38.63 22.88
CA GLY A 1048 -37.61 38.45 24.29
C GLY A 1048 -36.41 37.97 25.12
N CYS A 1049 -35.98 38.71 26.14
CA CYS A 1049 -34.72 38.47 26.87
C CYS A 1049 -34.95 38.03 28.33
N HIS A 1050 -33.94 37.36 28.90
CA HIS A 1050 -33.76 37.08 30.34
C HIS A 1050 -34.81 36.12 30.97
N LEU A 1051 -34.51 35.28 31.97
CA LEU A 1051 -33.61 35.44 33.13
C LEU A 1051 -32.92 34.10 33.51
N SER A 1052 -32.34 34.00 34.71
CA SER A 1052 -31.32 33.00 35.07
C SER A 1052 -31.62 32.16 36.32
N TRP A 1053 -30.92 31.01 36.43
CA TRP A 1053 -30.49 30.33 37.67
C TRP A 1053 -31.55 29.62 38.55
N SER A 1054 -31.52 28.28 38.55
CA SER A 1054 -31.22 27.43 39.73
C SER A 1054 -31.41 25.93 39.40
N GLY A 1055 -30.75 25.04 40.15
CA GLY A 1055 -31.06 23.59 40.23
C GLY A 1055 -31.07 23.15 41.70
N PRO A 1056 -30.84 21.87 42.05
CA PRO A 1056 -30.80 20.64 41.26
C PRO A 1056 -31.81 19.59 41.82
N ASP A 1057 -31.45 18.29 41.85
CA ASP A 1057 -32.02 17.20 42.67
C ASP A 1057 -33.44 16.67 42.32
N VAL A 1058 -33.86 15.42 42.61
CA VAL A 1058 -33.18 14.12 42.90
C VAL A 1058 -34.22 13.00 42.68
N VAL A 1059 -33.82 11.82 42.13
CA VAL A 1059 -34.61 10.56 42.04
C VAL A 1059 -35.94 10.65 41.24
N GLY A 1060 -36.39 9.68 40.44
CA GLY A 1060 -35.93 8.31 40.20
C GLY A 1060 -37.12 7.34 40.29
N GLY A 1061 -37.57 6.77 39.17
CA GLY A 1061 -38.73 5.90 39.15
C GLY A 1061 -39.01 5.28 37.78
N ARG A 1062 -39.36 3.98 37.75
CA ARG A 1062 -39.81 3.26 36.55
C ARG A 1062 -41.35 3.26 36.55
N PHE A 1063 -42.01 3.37 35.39
CA PHE A 1063 -42.85 2.30 34.82
C PHE A 1063 -43.58 2.68 33.50
N ALA A 1064 -43.37 1.85 32.48
CA ALA A 1064 -44.30 1.39 31.43
C ALA A 1064 -45.40 2.28 30.78
N ARG A 1065 -45.36 2.29 29.43
CA ARG A 1065 -46.50 2.07 28.48
C ARG A 1065 -47.70 3.04 28.54
N LYS A 1066 -48.01 3.80 27.47
CA LYS A 1066 -48.70 3.30 26.24
C LYS A 1066 -48.89 4.40 25.17
N ARG A 1067 -48.89 3.99 23.89
CA ARG A 1067 -49.62 4.57 22.71
C ARG A 1067 -49.21 6.00 22.25
N LEU A 1068 -48.96 6.22 20.95
CA LEU A 1068 -49.90 6.43 19.82
C LEU A 1068 -50.84 7.63 20.03
N ALA A 1069 -50.98 8.58 19.09
CA ALA A 1069 -50.36 8.73 17.75
C ALA A 1069 -50.54 10.14 17.17
N LEU A 1070 -49.81 10.44 16.08
CA LEU A 1070 -49.96 11.59 15.15
C LEU A 1070 -49.70 12.97 15.79
N VAL A 1071 -49.16 13.96 15.08
CA VAL A 1071 -48.87 14.07 13.63
C VAL A 1071 -47.37 13.94 13.34
#